data_AF-A0A968QM31-F1
#
_entry.id   AF-A0A968QM31-F1
#
_cell.length_a   1.000
_cell.length_b   1.000
_cell.length_c   1.000
_cell.angle_alpha   90.00
_cell.angle_beta   90.00
_cell.angle_gamma   90.00
#
_symmetry.space_group_name_H-M   'P 1'
#
loop_
_entity.id
_entity.type
_entity.pdbx_description
1 polymer ?
#
loop_
_entity_poly.entity_id
_entity_poly.type
_entity_poly.pdbx_seq_one_letter_code
_entity_poly.pdbx_strand_id
1 'polypeptide(L)'
;MPFPSLNNNGQAIFLADPKGFGNTALETLSGTNIFGKRSYNEAIPATGVLQPMIADNGVSVVRDPISKIVIQDYQLNITGVIASNVSGFSNVGLSPGISDDGKVVTFYGNLTSPGASTSTVGLQAGEGIFASIDTGSGRKIIRIAGIAGNGTLDPGETFNDADGDNQVDLGEDIGKISGFAKDAGGNYVDRVGVNYRGTNSSTNQGIKGLGTVAYLALNSSGQENSFTNQLKEAPVDNTITVERPHTVAEVGSQASVVSSELTGTIQDLNIYDPVNSQDQVAFWLKTSTAQEGIVKANPVRKPILIVPGIVGSLPTNGDMDEWLTNRGFAPDKLQPEQISNIYDDLVETLKRSGYVEGVNLFVATYDWRLNPAPIDGTIDGVINRSAEDLTDQTYEYSVDQFAFWLQKAIDGWKSQFPDLPSNQIPELDSVDVIAHSAGGATVRSYIQSDGYGQVFDNDGTELPEINKFISLGVPYRGASIPWNALNNNFDGGIVLQLAQRIAYAAYVKVKNGKTISLSGQDNVPEAITQNEVNTQSVEQFIEDYVPHLRALLATYPFIEDSSGNLKTAEALDPQERNSLLLDLNDGFDSKNNEGGQDPAKFADKIGQLNVVYGSGLPAKDAVLQKVGPDFEQVLDVSNPTPSTPVNVPIPSIATLERGNAVPKTNEVWYENLKGVGDQQGDKNKPPQGDETVPLLSAFDPSFFGQRSNIVPKELANVKHNNQPFDLEVQKFILETLNLTLPENLISTSLHQGVGGLGSFGLAADGSSFGGTLILDPVEGFIVDGQGRRLGYSSATGAVTEIPNSTWIGEADGIGFFTEPIEGPFELQLTGLGENYYVSVQLETEDGPAGIEAEGFLAAGEQLTLDVPVNNSPIIDLNRHC
;
A
#
# COMPACT_ATOMS: atom_id res chain seq x y z
N MET A 1 -26.89 23.91 -28.10
CA MET A 1 -25.88 24.85 -28.62
C MET A 1 -24.54 24.12 -28.57
N PRO A 2 -23.66 24.28 -29.57
CA PRO A 2 -22.33 23.70 -29.51
C PRO A 2 -21.54 24.33 -28.35
N PHE A 3 -20.89 23.49 -27.55
CA PHE A 3 -20.15 23.93 -26.37
C PHE A 3 -18.75 24.41 -26.77
N PRO A 4 -18.26 25.54 -26.21
CA PRO A 4 -16.85 25.90 -26.34
C PRO A 4 -15.98 24.87 -25.63
N SER A 5 -14.73 24.73 -26.07
CA SER A 5 -13.71 23.93 -25.37
C SER A 5 -12.58 24.85 -24.92
N LEU A 6 -12.07 24.60 -23.71
CA LEU A 6 -11.00 25.35 -23.07
C LEU A 6 -9.91 24.36 -22.66
N ASN A 7 -8.64 24.73 -22.84
CA ASN A 7 -7.52 23.96 -22.32
C ASN A 7 -6.96 24.57 -21.02
N ASN A 8 -6.01 23.88 -20.37
CA ASN A 8 -5.40 24.31 -19.10
C ASN A 8 -4.56 25.59 -19.25
N ASN A 9 -4.19 25.96 -20.48
CA ASN A 9 -3.51 27.21 -20.80
C ASN A 9 -4.48 28.41 -20.95
N GLY A 10 -5.77 28.20 -20.71
CA GLY A 10 -6.80 29.22 -20.85
C GLY A 10 -7.09 29.62 -22.30
N GLN A 11 -6.63 28.81 -23.26
CA GLN A 11 -6.98 28.98 -24.67
C GLN A 11 -8.35 28.37 -24.91
N ALA A 12 -9.14 29.00 -25.77
CA ALA A 12 -10.49 28.55 -26.08
C ALA A 12 -10.66 28.37 -27.59
N ILE A 13 -11.44 27.34 -27.95
CA ILE A 13 -12.01 27.16 -29.27
C ILE A 13 -13.54 27.16 -29.16
N PHE A 14 -14.21 27.92 -30.01
CA PHE A 14 -15.66 28.08 -29.93
C PHE A 14 -16.28 28.38 -31.28
N LEU A 15 -17.60 28.23 -31.34
CA LEU A 15 -18.39 28.67 -32.49
C LEU A 15 -19.01 30.04 -32.20
N ALA A 16 -18.93 30.95 -33.17
CA ALA A 16 -19.56 32.27 -33.12
C ALA A 16 -20.28 32.60 -34.43
N ASP A 17 -21.31 33.44 -34.34
CA ASP A 17 -21.95 34.06 -35.50
C ASP A 17 -21.43 35.51 -35.63
N PRO A 18 -20.39 35.75 -36.42
CA PRO A 18 -19.88 37.09 -36.64
C PRO A 18 -20.97 37.95 -37.30
N LYS A 19 -21.38 39.00 -36.57
CA LYS A 19 -22.50 39.89 -36.93
C LYS A 19 -22.41 40.35 -38.38
N GLY A 20 -23.31 39.85 -39.23
CA GLY A 20 -23.49 40.28 -40.63
C GLY A 20 -23.07 39.27 -41.70
N PHE A 21 -22.58 38.08 -41.33
CA PHE A 21 -22.13 37.06 -42.30
C PHE A 21 -23.07 35.88 -42.50
N GLY A 22 -24.08 35.71 -41.63
CA GLY A 22 -25.12 34.68 -41.78
C GLY A 22 -24.61 33.24 -41.70
N ASN A 23 -23.36 33.04 -41.28
CA ASN A 23 -22.68 31.74 -41.17
C ASN A 23 -21.97 31.68 -39.82
N THR A 24 -22.05 30.53 -39.15
CA THR A 24 -21.27 30.23 -37.94
C THR A 24 -19.80 30.00 -38.31
N ALA A 25 -18.87 30.68 -37.63
CA ALA A 25 -17.42 30.50 -37.75
C ALA A 25 -16.87 29.73 -36.54
N LEU A 26 -15.84 28.92 -36.79
CA LEU A 26 -14.98 28.36 -35.75
C LEU A 26 -13.87 29.37 -35.43
N GLU A 27 -13.71 29.69 -34.15
CA GLU A 27 -12.85 30.78 -33.70
C GLU A 27 -11.88 30.35 -32.59
N THR A 28 -10.66 30.88 -32.64
CA THR A 28 -9.69 30.90 -31.53
C THR A 28 -9.13 32.31 -31.35
N LEU A 29 -8.68 32.67 -30.15
CA LEU A 29 -8.13 34.00 -29.89
C LEU A 29 -6.73 34.13 -30.49
N SER A 30 -6.55 34.99 -31.49
CA SER A 30 -5.24 35.24 -32.13
C SER A 30 -4.42 36.32 -31.43
N GLY A 31 -5.08 37.23 -30.68
CA GLY A 31 -4.40 38.21 -29.85
C GLY A 31 -5.33 39.33 -29.38
N THR A 32 -4.80 40.19 -28.52
CA THR A 32 -5.47 41.43 -28.09
C THR A 32 -4.60 42.61 -28.49
N ASN A 33 -5.16 43.56 -29.24
CA ASN A 33 -4.40 44.74 -29.64
C ASN A 33 -4.23 45.73 -28.46
N ILE A 34 -3.41 46.77 -28.66
CA ILE A 34 -3.11 47.80 -27.64
C ILE A 34 -4.34 48.57 -27.12
N PHE A 35 -5.50 48.45 -27.78
CA PHE A 35 -6.77 49.06 -27.38
C PHE A 35 -7.72 48.07 -26.70
N GLY A 36 -7.26 46.87 -26.37
CA GLY A 36 -8.09 45.84 -25.75
C GLY A 36 -9.05 45.12 -26.72
N LYS A 37 -8.96 45.39 -28.03
CA LYS A 37 -9.78 44.71 -29.03
C LYS A 37 -9.15 43.35 -29.34
N ARG A 38 -9.95 42.30 -29.18
CA ARG A 38 -9.58 40.92 -29.50
C ARG A 38 -9.63 40.70 -31.01
N SER A 39 -8.65 39.96 -31.51
CA SER A 39 -8.60 39.42 -32.87
C SER A 39 -8.73 37.90 -32.78
N TYR A 40 -9.37 37.29 -33.77
CA TYR A 40 -9.64 35.87 -33.80
C TYR A 40 -9.03 35.24 -35.06
N ASN A 41 -8.57 34.00 -34.95
CA ASN A 41 -8.42 33.15 -36.13
C ASN A 41 -9.82 32.63 -36.46
N GLU A 42 -10.18 32.62 -37.74
CA GLU A 42 -11.53 32.25 -38.17
C GLU A 42 -11.44 31.19 -39.27
N ALA A 43 -12.16 30.10 -39.11
CA ALA A 43 -12.45 29.13 -40.16
C ALA A 43 -13.97 29.10 -40.37
N ILE A 44 -14.43 29.30 -41.61
CA ILE A 44 -15.87 29.28 -41.94
C ILE A 44 -16.24 27.86 -42.40
N PRO A 45 -16.81 27.01 -41.54
CA PRO A 45 -17.35 25.74 -41.97
C PRO A 45 -18.55 25.97 -42.89
N ALA A 46 -18.63 25.19 -43.97
CA ALA A 46 -19.84 25.06 -44.74
C ALA A 46 -20.91 24.39 -43.86
N THR A 47 -21.84 25.16 -43.28
CA THR A 47 -23.10 24.69 -42.65
C THR A 47 -23.03 23.41 -41.79
N GLY A 48 -23.11 23.55 -40.46
CA GLY A 48 -23.27 22.40 -39.56
C GLY A 48 -23.05 22.76 -38.09
N VAL A 49 -23.48 21.88 -37.19
CA VAL A 49 -23.15 21.96 -35.75
C VAL A 49 -21.78 21.34 -35.56
N LEU A 50 -20.75 22.14 -35.27
CA LEU A 50 -19.43 21.63 -34.90
C LEU A 50 -19.32 21.52 -33.39
N GLN A 51 -18.66 20.47 -32.89
CA GLN A 51 -18.34 20.33 -31.47
C GLN A 51 -16.82 20.16 -31.31
N PRO A 52 -16.05 21.26 -31.43
CA PRO A 52 -14.59 21.19 -31.35
C PRO A 52 -14.10 20.82 -29.95
N MET A 53 -12.86 20.37 -29.86
CA MET A 53 -12.13 20.17 -28.61
C MET A 53 -10.67 20.61 -28.78
N ILE A 54 -10.06 21.22 -27.77
CA ILE A 54 -8.69 21.74 -27.82
C ILE A 54 -7.81 21.13 -26.73
N ALA A 55 -6.61 20.70 -27.09
CA ALA A 55 -5.58 20.18 -26.20
C ALA A 55 -4.69 21.31 -25.65
N ASP A 56 -3.91 21.04 -24.60
CA ASP A 56 -3.01 22.01 -23.96
C ASP A 56 -1.89 22.49 -24.90
N ASN A 57 -1.50 21.66 -25.86
CA ASN A 57 -0.53 22.05 -26.89
C ASN A 57 -1.10 22.98 -27.98
N GLY A 58 -2.38 23.36 -27.88
CA GLY A 58 -3.08 24.25 -28.80
C GLY A 58 -3.63 23.55 -30.05
N VAL A 59 -3.40 22.23 -30.21
CA VAL A 59 -4.03 21.43 -31.27
C VAL A 59 -5.51 21.27 -30.95
N SER A 60 -6.35 21.39 -31.95
CA SER A 60 -7.78 21.14 -31.83
C SER A 60 -8.25 20.03 -32.76
N VAL A 61 -9.32 19.35 -32.37
CA VAL A 61 -10.02 18.36 -33.18
C VAL A 61 -11.45 18.82 -33.44
N VAL A 62 -11.92 18.58 -34.66
CA VAL A 62 -13.30 18.88 -35.05
C VAL A 62 -13.76 17.94 -36.16
N ARG A 63 -15.07 17.66 -36.23
CA ARG A 63 -15.68 17.04 -37.41
C ARG A 63 -15.96 18.12 -38.45
N ASP A 64 -15.35 18.05 -39.62
CA ASP A 64 -15.59 18.98 -40.71
C ASP A 64 -16.99 18.81 -41.38
N PRO A 65 -17.42 19.77 -42.20
CA PRO A 65 -18.70 19.70 -42.93
C PRO A 65 -18.90 18.51 -43.87
N ILE A 66 -17.82 17.87 -44.31
CA ILE A 66 -17.85 16.76 -45.28
C ILE A 66 -17.58 15.42 -44.58
N SER A 67 -17.91 15.35 -43.28
CA SER A 67 -17.86 14.15 -42.44
C SER A 67 -16.45 13.59 -42.27
N LYS A 68 -15.47 14.45 -42.01
CA LYS A 68 -14.10 14.05 -41.65
C LYS A 68 -13.77 14.48 -40.23
N ILE A 69 -13.07 13.64 -39.48
CA ILE A 69 -12.39 14.08 -38.25
C ILE A 69 -11.05 14.68 -38.65
N VAL A 70 -10.82 15.95 -38.33
CA VAL A 70 -9.59 16.68 -38.67
C VAL A 70 -8.93 17.22 -37.42
N ILE A 71 -7.59 17.28 -37.46
CA ILE A 71 -6.79 18.00 -36.47
C ILE A 71 -6.30 19.31 -37.06
N GLN A 72 -6.32 20.35 -36.23
CA GLN A 72 -5.95 21.71 -36.61
C GLN A 72 -4.96 22.29 -35.60
N ASP A 73 -4.06 23.16 -36.07
CA ASP A 73 -3.27 23.98 -35.16
C ASP A 73 -4.14 25.09 -34.51
N TYR A 74 -3.56 25.85 -33.58
CA TYR A 74 -4.28 26.93 -32.89
C TYR A 74 -4.70 28.06 -33.84
N GLN A 75 -4.09 28.15 -35.03
CA GLN A 75 -4.44 29.07 -36.11
C GLN A 75 -5.52 28.53 -37.05
N LEU A 76 -6.10 27.36 -36.73
CA LEU A 76 -7.15 26.67 -37.49
C LEU A 76 -6.68 26.14 -38.86
N ASN A 77 -5.37 25.99 -39.08
CA ASN A 77 -4.86 25.28 -40.25
C ASN A 77 -5.03 23.78 -40.05
N ILE A 78 -5.62 23.08 -41.03
CA ILE A 78 -5.72 21.61 -41.00
C ILE A 78 -4.31 21.02 -41.13
N THR A 79 -3.86 20.34 -40.08
CA THR A 79 -2.55 19.67 -40.02
C THR A 79 -2.65 18.18 -40.33
N GLY A 80 -3.86 17.59 -40.27
CA GLY A 80 -4.08 16.19 -40.57
C GLY A 80 -5.57 15.81 -40.66
N VAL A 81 -5.84 14.70 -41.35
CA VAL A 81 -7.16 14.05 -41.40
C VAL A 81 -7.06 12.72 -40.67
N ILE A 82 -7.86 12.55 -39.62
CA ILE A 82 -7.87 11.37 -38.77
C ILE A 82 -8.77 10.28 -39.37
N ALA A 83 -10.01 10.63 -39.71
CA ALA A 83 -11.00 9.70 -40.23
C ALA A 83 -11.82 10.33 -41.35
N SER A 84 -12.06 9.58 -42.43
CA SER A 84 -12.85 9.99 -43.59
C SER A 84 -13.21 8.78 -44.45
N ASN A 85 -14.04 9.00 -45.49
CA ASN A 85 -14.31 7.98 -46.53
C ASN A 85 -13.02 7.44 -47.17
N VAL A 86 -11.97 8.24 -47.30
CA VAL A 86 -10.68 7.80 -47.89
C VAL A 86 -9.97 6.82 -46.96
N SER A 87 -10.10 6.97 -45.64
CA SER A 87 -9.58 6.01 -44.67
C SER A 87 -10.56 4.88 -44.35
N GLY A 88 -11.65 4.73 -45.14
CA GLY A 88 -12.59 3.62 -45.04
C GLY A 88 -13.79 3.87 -44.12
N PHE A 89 -13.91 5.05 -43.50
CA PHE A 89 -15.03 5.41 -42.64
C PHE A 89 -16.17 6.03 -43.43
N SER A 90 -17.30 5.34 -43.52
CA SER A 90 -18.51 5.83 -44.21
C SER A 90 -19.24 6.93 -43.42
N ASN A 91 -19.07 6.96 -42.10
CA ASN A 91 -19.61 7.97 -41.21
C ASN A 91 -18.69 8.17 -39.99
N VAL A 92 -18.71 9.37 -39.41
CA VAL A 92 -17.98 9.75 -38.19
C VAL A 92 -18.84 10.67 -37.31
N GLY A 93 -18.69 10.54 -35.99
CA GLY A 93 -19.50 11.24 -34.98
C GLY A 93 -19.22 12.75 -34.91
N LEU A 94 -20.20 13.52 -34.44
CA LEU A 94 -20.14 15.00 -34.42
C LEU A 94 -19.17 15.57 -33.38
N SER A 95 -18.82 14.78 -32.36
CA SER A 95 -18.20 15.26 -31.12
C SER A 95 -16.96 14.43 -30.77
N PRO A 96 -15.87 14.56 -31.55
CA PRO A 96 -14.61 13.88 -31.25
C PRO A 96 -13.96 14.44 -29.97
N GLY A 97 -13.15 13.63 -29.29
CA GLY A 97 -12.29 14.06 -28.19
C GLY A 97 -10.82 14.12 -28.59
N ILE A 98 -10.04 14.88 -27.83
CA ILE A 98 -8.58 14.92 -27.90
C ILE A 98 -7.99 14.95 -26.49
N SER A 99 -6.92 14.20 -26.24
CA SER A 99 -6.23 14.22 -24.95
C SER A 99 -5.55 15.56 -24.70
N ASP A 100 -5.33 15.92 -23.43
CA ASP A 100 -4.66 17.17 -23.04
C ASP A 100 -3.29 17.35 -23.72
N ASP A 101 -2.53 16.27 -23.93
CA ASP A 101 -1.24 16.29 -24.63
C ASP A 101 -1.35 16.34 -26.17
N GLY A 102 -2.56 16.23 -26.72
CA GLY A 102 -2.88 16.23 -28.15
C GLY A 102 -2.53 14.95 -28.91
N LYS A 103 -2.03 13.90 -28.22
CA LYS A 103 -1.57 12.67 -28.89
C LYS A 103 -2.72 11.77 -29.32
N VAL A 104 -3.76 11.66 -28.51
CA VAL A 104 -4.88 10.75 -28.77
C VAL A 104 -6.12 11.52 -29.17
N VAL A 105 -6.70 11.15 -30.31
CA VAL A 105 -8.00 11.65 -30.78
C VAL A 105 -9.00 10.51 -30.74
N THR A 106 -10.11 10.66 -30.05
CA THR A 106 -11.17 9.66 -29.98
C THR A 106 -12.42 10.10 -30.73
N PHE A 107 -13.12 9.16 -31.35
CA PHE A 107 -14.30 9.45 -32.17
C PHE A 107 -15.15 8.20 -32.38
N TYR A 108 -16.45 8.41 -32.62
CA TYR A 108 -17.31 7.38 -33.21
C TYR A 108 -17.07 7.28 -34.71
N GLY A 109 -17.09 6.08 -35.28
CA GLY A 109 -17.03 5.85 -36.72
C GLY A 109 -17.77 4.58 -37.18
N ASN A 110 -18.11 4.54 -38.47
CA ASN A 110 -18.56 3.32 -39.16
C ASN A 110 -17.52 2.94 -40.23
N LEU A 111 -16.67 1.95 -39.92
CA LEU A 111 -15.60 1.49 -40.80
C LEU A 111 -16.15 0.46 -41.79
N THR A 112 -16.29 0.84 -43.06
CA THR A 112 -16.85 -0.04 -44.12
C THR A 112 -15.81 -0.68 -45.01
N SER A 113 -14.56 -0.19 -44.95
CA SER A 113 -13.46 -0.72 -45.76
C SER A 113 -12.18 -0.75 -44.93
N PRO A 114 -12.02 -1.72 -44.03
CA PRO A 114 -10.79 -1.87 -43.26
C PRO A 114 -9.57 -2.02 -44.18
N GLY A 115 -8.44 -1.46 -43.75
CA GLY A 115 -7.22 -1.42 -44.58
C GLY A 115 -7.25 -0.43 -45.76
N ALA A 116 -8.31 0.36 -45.95
CA ALA A 116 -8.34 1.43 -46.96
C ALA A 116 -7.23 2.48 -46.77
N SER A 117 -6.73 2.60 -45.54
CA SER A 117 -5.51 3.34 -45.19
C SER A 117 -4.59 2.49 -44.32
N THR A 118 -3.30 2.84 -44.29
CA THR A 118 -2.30 2.20 -43.41
C THR A 118 -2.69 2.28 -41.93
N SER A 119 -3.38 3.35 -41.51
CA SER A 119 -3.86 3.53 -40.14
C SER A 119 -5.00 2.59 -39.76
N THR A 120 -5.68 1.95 -40.72
CA THR A 120 -6.84 1.06 -40.51
C THR A 120 -6.54 -0.41 -40.82
N VAL A 121 -5.28 -0.75 -41.06
CA VAL A 121 -4.87 -2.14 -41.30
C VAL A 121 -5.03 -2.95 -40.03
N GLY A 122 -5.64 -4.14 -40.13
CA GLY A 122 -5.90 -5.03 -39.00
C GLY A 122 -7.16 -4.72 -38.19
N LEU A 123 -7.92 -3.69 -38.57
CA LEU A 123 -9.25 -3.44 -38.02
C LEU A 123 -10.31 -4.27 -38.75
N GLN A 124 -11.44 -4.49 -38.09
CA GLN A 124 -12.62 -5.13 -38.67
C GLN A 124 -13.69 -4.09 -39.02
N ALA A 125 -14.56 -4.42 -39.97
CA ALA A 125 -15.63 -3.53 -40.40
C ALA A 125 -16.69 -3.37 -39.30
N GLY A 126 -17.44 -2.27 -39.32
CA GLY A 126 -18.55 -2.03 -38.40
C GLY A 126 -18.46 -0.71 -37.65
N GLU A 127 -19.55 -0.40 -36.95
CA GLU A 127 -19.66 0.78 -36.10
C GLU A 127 -18.88 0.61 -34.80
N GLY A 128 -18.38 1.70 -34.23
CA GLY A 128 -17.65 1.63 -32.98
C GLY A 128 -17.07 2.96 -32.53
N ILE A 129 -16.41 2.89 -31.39
CA ILE A 129 -15.56 3.95 -30.86
C ILE A 129 -14.12 3.64 -31.26
N PHE A 130 -13.41 4.66 -31.73
CA PHE A 130 -12.03 4.54 -32.22
C PHE A 130 -11.13 5.56 -31.53
N ALA A 131 -9.85 5.23 -31.43
CA ALA A 131 -8.80 6.13 -31.00
C ALA A 131 -7.69 6.20 -32.06
N SER A 132 -7.29 7.42 -32.43
CA SER A 132 -6.13 7.71 -33.26
C SER A 132 -4.99 8.21 -32.38
N ILE A 133 -3.95 7.41 -32.26
CA ILE A 133 -2.84 7.63 -31.32
C ILE A 133 -1.59 8.01 -32.12
N ASP A 134 -0.99 9.16 -31.79
CA ASP A 134 0.31 9.55 -32.31
C ASP A 134 1.43 8.79 -31.61
N THR A 135 2.03 7.83 -32.31
CA THR A 135 3.11 6.97 -31.76
C THR A 135 4.50 7.58 -31.93
N GLY A 136 4.60 8.75 -32.57
CA GLY A 136 5.86 9.39 -32.98
C GLY A 136 6.38 8.95 -34.35
N SER A 137 5.97 7.77 -34.86
CA SER A 137 6.24 7.33 -36.24
C SER A 137 5.06 7.61 -37.19
N GLY A 138 3.93 8.04 -36.63
CA GLY A 138 2.69 8.34 -37.33
C GLY A 138 1.49 8.08 -36.43
N ARG A 139 0.29 8.32 -36.95
CA ARG A 139 -0.95 8.01 -36.24
C ARG A 139 -1.43 6.58 -36.54
N LYS A 140 -1.72 5.81 -35.50
CA LYS A 140 -2.35 4.47 -35.57
C LYS A 140 -3.80 4.57 -35.11
N ILE A 141 -4.75 3.98 -35.83
CA ILE A 141 -6.14 3.90 -35.39
C ILE A 141 -6.39 2.52 -34.81
N ILE A 142 -7.02 2.49 -33.63
CA ILE A 142 -7.51 1.29 -32.99
C ILE A 142 -9.00 1.42 -32.71
N ARG A 143 -9.69 0.28 -32.67
CA ARG A 143 -11.05 0.21 -32.14
C ARG A 143 -10.97 0.13 -30.62
N ILE A 144 -11.81 0.90 -29.94
CA ILE A 144 -11.96 0.93 -28.48
C ILE A 144 -13.16 0.07 -28.06
N ALA A 145 -14.24 0.15 -28.81
CA ALA A 145 -15.47 -0.60 -28.58
C ALA A 145 -16.25 -0.77 -29.88
N GLY A 146 -17.10 -1.79 -29.96
CA GLY A 146 -18.00 -2.02 -31.08
C GLY A 146 -19.35 -2.57 -30.65
N ILE A 147 -20.06 -3.23 -31.57
CA ILE A 147 -21.45 -3.66 -31.36
C ILE A 147 -21.47 -5.18 -31.22
N ALA A 148 -21.94 -5.68 -30.09
CA ALA A 148 -22.12 -7.11 -29.89
C ALA A 148 -23.23 -7.70 -30.78
N GLY A 149 -23.08 -8.98 -31.10
CA GLY A 149 -23.90 -9.75 -32.01
C GLY A 149 -23.69 -9.39 -33.49
N ASN A 150 -22.60 -8.71 -33.86
CA ASN A 150 -22.37 -8.24 -35.24
C ASN A 150 -21.51 -9.20 -36.09
N GLY A 151 -21.04 -10.32 -35.52
CA GLY A 151 -20.14 -11.27 -36.18
C GLY A 151 -18.69 -10.78 -36.27
N THR A 152 -18.27 -9.93 -35.35
CA THR A 152 -16.91 -9.40 -35.23
C THR A 152 -16.59 -9.24 -33.76
N LEU A 153 -15.53 -9.92 -33.31
CA LEU A 153 -15.08 -9.80 -31.93
C LEU A 153 -14.37 -8.46 -31.70
N ASP A 154 -15.05 -7.53 -31.05
CA ASP A 154 -14.53 -6.23 -30.68
C ASP A 154 -13.86 -6.24 -29.28
N PRO A 155 -13.04 -5.23 -28.91
CA PRO A 155 -12.34 -5.24 -27.63
C PRO A 155 -13.29 -5.35 -26.43
N GLY A 156 -13.05 -6.38 -25.60
CA GLY A 156 -13.83 -6.66 -24.41
C GLY A 156 -15.05 -7.55 -24.62
N GLU A 157 -15.27 -8.04 -25.83
CA GLU A 157 -16.28 -9.04 -26.14
C GLU A 157 -15.71 -10.45 -26.00
N THR A 158 -16.62 -11.40 -25.81
CA THR A 158 -16.36 -12.85 -25.92
C THR A 158 -17.28 -13.42 -27.00
N PHE A 159 -17.17 -14.70 -27.35
CA PHE A 159 -18.17 -15.31 -28.21
C PHE A 159 -18.51 -16.73 -27.76
N ASN A 160 -19.72 -17.17 -28.07
CA ASN A 160 -20.14 -18.54 -27.91
C ASN A 160 -20.23 -19.19 -29.29
N ASP A 161 -19.23 -20.01 -29.62
CA ASP A 161 -19.13 -20.79 -30.86
C ASP A 161 -20.28 -21.81 -30.93
N ALA A 162 -21.40 -21.41 -31.52
CA ALA A 162 -22.64 -22.18 -31.49
C ALA A 162 -22.61 -23.34 -32.48
N ASP A 163 -21.77 -23.26 -33.51
CA ASP A 163 -21.65 -24.27 -34.55
C ASP A 163 -20.34 -25.10 -34.49
N GLY A 164 -19.39 -24.70 -33.65
CA GLY A 164 -18.16 -25.43 -33.33
C GLY A 164 -17.02 -25.23 -34.33
N ASP A 165 -17.05 -24.18 -35.15
CA ASP A 165 -16.07 -23.94 -36.21
C ASP A 165 -14.88 -23.05 -35.79
N ASN A 166 -14.87 -22.55 -34.54
CA ASN A 166 -13.92 -21.60 -33.96
C ASN A 166 -13.82 -20.26 -34.72
N GLN A 167 -14.87 -19.84 -35.41
CA GLN A 167 -15.03 -18.50 -35.97
C GLN A 167 -16.11 -17.75 -35.19
N VAL A 168 -16.18 -16.44 -35.39
CA VAL A 168 -17.17 -15.58 -34.74
C VAL A 168 -18.22 -15.25 -35.78
N ASP A 169 -19.37 -15.92 -35.67
CA ASP A 169 -20.49 -15.68 -36.58
C ASP A 169 -21.45 -14.60 -36.08
N LEU A 170 -22.33 -14.15 -36.97
CA LEU A 170 -23.35 -13.15 -36.67
C LEU A 170 -24.24 -13.63 -35.51
N GLY A 171 -24.16 -12.93 -34.38
CA GLY A 171 -24.94 -13.22 -33.17
C GLY A 171 -24.21 -14.09 -32.14
N GLU A 172 -22.98 -14.53 -32.42
CA GLU A 172 -22.18 -15.31 -31.48
C GLU A 172 -21.34 -14.46 -30.54
N ASP A 173 -20.95 -13.26 -30.97
CA ASP A 173 -20.23 -12.30 -30.14
C ASP A 173 -21.14 -11.69 -29.07
N ILE A 174 -20.64 -11.69 -27.84
CA ILE A 174 -21.33 -11.32 -26.60
C ILE A 174 -20.59 -10.14 -25.98
N GLY A 175 -21.32 -9.05 -25.79
CA GLY A 175 -20.81 -7.81 -25.21
C GLY A 175 -21.92 -6.92 -24.65
N LYS A 176 -21.54 -5.84 -23.97
CA LYS A 176 -22.47 -4.92 -23.30
C LYS A 176 -23.12 -3.91 -24.26
N ILE A 177 -22.54 -3.70 -25.43
CA ILE A 177 -22.93 -2.63 -26.35
C ILE A 177 -23.74 -3.23 -27.49
N SER A 178 -24.98 -2.83 -27.64
CA SER A 178 -25.87 -3.25 -28.73
C SER A 178 -25.93 -2.23 -29.88
N GLY A 179 -25.39 -1.03 -29.66
CA GLY A 179 -25.46 0.06 -30.63
C GLY A 179 -25.02 1.39 -30.04
N PHE A 180 -25.18 2.43 -30.86
CA PHE A 180 -24.84 3.81 -30.50
C PHE A 180 -26.04 4.70 -30.84
N ALA A 181 -26.46 5.55 -29.90
CA ALA A 181 -27.60 6.43 -30.11
C ALA A 181 -27.32 7.42 -31.25
N LYS A 182 -28.31 7.64 -32.11
CA LYS A 182 -28.20 8.52 -33.28
C LYS A 182 -29.31 9.56 -33.25
N ASP A 183 -28.98 10.77 -33.67
CA ASP A 183 -29.98 11.81 -33.88
C ASP A 183 -30.92 11.48 -35.05
N ALA A 184 -31.93 12.32 -35.28
CA ALA A 184 -32.86 12.17 -36.40
C ALA A 184 -32.18 12.21 -37.78
N GLY A 185 -30.94 12.71 -37.86
CA GLY A 185 -30.10 12.71 -39.06
C GLY A 185 -29.20 11.48 -39.19
N GLY A 186 -29.29 10.51 -38.27
CA GLY A 186 -28.47 9.30 -38.26
C GLY A 186 -27.02 9.53 -37.78
N ASN A 187 -26.73 10.67 -37.14
CA ASN A 187 -25.40 10.98 -36.63
C ASN A 187 -25.31 10.61 -35.15
N TYR A 188 -24.17 10.03 -34.76
CA TYR A 188 -23.79 9.95 -33.36
C TYR A 188 -23.37 11.35 -32.87
N VAL A 189 -24.06 11.87 -31.86
CA VAL A 189 -23.92 13.26 -31.42
C VAL A 189 -23.17 13.40 -30.11
N ASP A 190 -23.05 12.32 -29.35
CA ASP A 190 -22.43 12.34 -28.02
C ASP A 190 -20.91 12.43 -28.10
N ARG A 191 -20.33 13.02 -27.06
CA ARG A 191 -18.87 13.17 -26.98
C ARG A 191 -18.24 11.81 -26.75
N VAL A 192 -17.14 11.54 -27.45
CA VAL A 192 -16.16 10.54 -27.02
C VAL A 192 -15.02 11.26 -26.31
N GLY A 193 -14.96 11.18 -24.98
CA GLY A 193 -13.92 11.82 -24.19
C GLY A 193 -12.67 10.94 -24.08
N VAL A 194 -11.51 11.56 -23.89
CA VAL A 194 -10.27 10.83 -23.64
C VAL A 194 -9.33 11.62 -22.75
N ASN A 195 -8.82 10.95 -21.73
CA ASN A 195 -7.59 11.33 -21.07
C ASN A 195 -6.51 10.36 -21.55
N TYR A 196 -5.34 10.86 -21.91
CA TYR A 196 -4.20 10.01 -22.26
C TYR A 196 -2.93 10.62 -21.70
N ARG A 197 -2.09 9.75 -21.15
CA ARG A 197 -0.83 10.10 -20.52
C ARG A 197 0.26 9.28 -21.18
N GLY A 198 1.10 9.94 -21.96
CA GLY A 198 2.37 9.37 -22.39
C GLY A 198 3.35 9.37 -21.21
N THR A 199 3.91 8.22 -20.86
CA THR A 199 5.02 8.14 -19.91
C THR A 199 6.31 8.49 -20.67
N ASN A 200 7.13 9.39 -20.11
CA ASN A 200 8.48 9.66 -20.64
C ASN A 200 9.49 8.54 -20.29
N SER A 201 9.01 7.45 -19.70
CA SER A 201 9.81 6.33 -19.22
C SER A 201 10.34 5.53 -20.41
N SER A 202 11.62 5.75 -20.74
CA SER A 202 12.46 4.77 -21.44
C SER A 202 12.89 3.60 -20.53
N THR A 203 12.36 3.53 -19.30
CA THR A 203 12.66 2.51 -18.30
C THR A 203 11.71 1.32 -18.44
N ASN A 204 12.16 0.13 -18.02
CA ASN A 204 11.60 -1.21 -18.25
C ASN A 204 10.15 -1.49 -17.74
N GLN A 205 9.30 -0.48 -17.58
CA GLN A 205 7.98 -0.52 -16.92
C GLN A 205 6.81 -1.03 -17.80
N GLY A 206 7.08 -1.64 -18.96
CA GLY A 206 6.06 -2.35 -19.75
C GLY A 206 4.95 -1.51 -20.41
N ILE A 207 4.78 -0.22 -20.10
CA ILE A 207 3.76 0.68 -20.69
C ILE A 207 4.34 2.09 -20.98
N LYS A 208 4.25 2.54 -22.24
CA LYS A 208 4.61 3.88 -22.76
C LYS A 208 3.47 4.90 -22.69
N GLY A 209 2.22 4.45 -22.60
CA GLY A 209 1.11 5.36 -22.36
C GLY A 209 -0.15 4.67 -21.87
N LEU A 210 -0.91 5.37 -21.04
CA LEU A 210 -2.18 4.91 -20.50
C LEU A 210 -3.24 5.97 -20.80
N GLY A 211 -4.41 5.55 -21.25
CA GLY A 211 -5.53 6.45 -21.44
C GLY A 211 -6.86 5.84 -21.01
N THR A 212 -7.79 6.70 -20.65
CA THR A 212 -9.17 6.34 -20.32
C THR A 212 -10.08 7.02 -21.33
N VAL A 213 -10.88 6.24 -22.03
CA VAL A 213 -11.84 6.71 -23.04
C VAL A 213 -13.23 6.56 -22.46
N ALA A 214 -14.01 7.64 -22.40
CA ALA A 214 -15.39 7.62 -21.95
C ALA A 214 -16.36 7.95 -23.10
N TYR A 215 -17.47 7.23 -23.18
CA TYR A 215 -18.46 7.39 -24.25
C TYR A 215 -19.84 6.89 -23.81
N LEU A 216 -20.89 7.27 -24.56
CA LEU A 216 -22.24 6.74 -24.40
C LEU A 216 -22.52 5.65 -25.45
N ALA A 217 -23.17 4.57 -25.05
CA ALA A 217 -23.60 3.52 -25.96
C ALA A 217 -24.90 2.86 -25.49
N LEU A 218 -25.59 2.17 -26.38
CA LEU A 218 -26.83 1.46 -26.07
C LEU A 218 -26.51 0.09 -25.47
N ASN A 219 -27.20 -0.30 -24.40
CA ASN A 219 -27.19 -1.66 -23.86
C ASN A 219 -28.11 -2.59 -24.66
N SER A 220 -28.16 -3.88 -24.33
CA SER A 220 -29.03 -4.88 -24.98
C SER A 220 -30.53 -4.55 -24.92
N SER A 221 -30.96 -3.69 -23.99
CA SER A 221 -32.34 -3.19 -23.87
C SER A 221 -32.60 -1.94 -24.71
N GLY A 222 -31.60 -1.43 -25.43
CA GLY A 222 -31.68 -0.20 -26.23
C GLY A 222 -31.65 1.09 -25.39
N GLN A 223 -31.23 1.01 -24.13
CA GLN A 223 -31.06 2.16 -23.24
C GLN A 223 -29.64 2.69 -23.32
N GLU A 224 -29.49 4.00 -23.26
CA GLU A 224 -28.19 4.66 -23.31
C GLU A 224 -27.48 4.62 -21.96
N ASN A 225 -26.22 4.17 -21.95
CA ASN A 225 -25.40 4.02 -20.77
C ASN A 225 -24.04 4.70 -20.97
N SER A 226 -23.41 5.12 -19.88
CA SER A 226 -22.05 5.66 -19.87
C SER A 226 -21.04 4.53 -19.67
N PHE A 227 -20.03 4.47 -20.53
CA PHE A 227 -18.96 3.47 -20.48
C PHE A 227 -17.58 4.11 -20.44
N THR A 228 -16.61 3.36 -19.92
CA THR A 228 -15.17 3.64 -20.05
C THR A 228 -14.39 2.42 -20.51
N ASN A 229 -13.35 2.64 -21.32
CA ASN A 229 -12.31 1.65 -21.58
C ASN A 229 -10.95 2.24 -21.20
N GLN A 230 -10.03 1.41 -20.71
CA GLN A 230 -8.63 1.78 -20.66
C GLN A 230 -7.91 1.34 -21.92
N LEU A 231 -7.02 2.19 -22.43
CA LEU A 231 -6.09 1.90 -23.51
C LEU A 231 -4.66 1.94 -22.97
N LYS A 232 -3.83 0.98 -23.36
CA LYS A 232 -2.43 0.85 -22.92
C LYS A 232 -1.52 0.74 -24.13
N GLU A 233 -0.51 1.60 -24.22
CA GLU A 233 0.54 1.57 -25.24
C GLU A 233 1.79 0.92 -24.69
N ALA A 234 2.31 -0.12 -25.33
CA ALA A 234 3.55 -0.79 -24.97
C ALA A 234 4.80 0.00 -25.42
N PRO A 235 5.91 -0.02 -24.66
CA PRO A 235 7.08 0.82 -24.91
C PRO A 235 8.00 0.35 -26.04
N VAL A 236 8.03 -0.95 -26.33
CA VAL A 236 9.00 -1.54 -27.27
C VAL A 236 8.51 -1.45 -28.71
N ASP A 237 7.25 -1.79 -28.95
CA ASP A 237 6.68 -1.94 -30.30
C ASP A 237 5.49 -1.01 -30.57
N ASN A 238 5.10 -0.18 -29.58
CA ASN A 238 3.89 0.65 -29.63
C ASN A 238 2.62 -0.18 -29.91
N THR A 239 2.60 -1.44 -29.48
CA THR A 239 1.37 -2.23 -29.47
C THR A 239 0.39 -1.57 -28.51
N ILE A 240 -0.86 -1.43 -28.95
CA ILE A 240 -1.90 -0.85 -28.11
C ILE A 240 -2.88 -1.96 -27.75
N THR A 241 -3.12 -2.14 -26.46
CA THR A 241 -4.18 -3.01 -25.94
C THR A 241 -5.31 -2.16 -25.38
N VAL A 242 -6.52 -2.69 -25.44
CA VAL A 242 -7.73 -2.04 -24.94
C VAL A 242 -8.40 -2.99 -23.97
N GLU A 243 -8.62 -2.53 -22.75
CA GLU A 243 -9.41 -3.25 -21.76
C GLU A 243 -10.88 -3.22 -22.13
N ARG A 244 -11.64 -4.20 -21.65
CA ARG A 244 -13.09 -4.28 -21.87
C ARG A 244 -13.84 -3.03 -21.38
N PRO A 245 -15.04 -2.76 -21.92
CA PRO A 245 -15.84 -1.64 -21.46
C PRO A 245 -16.38 -1.85 -20.03
N HIS A 246 -16.17 -0.85 -19.19
CA HIS A 246 -16.73 -0.74 -17.85
C HIS A 246 -17.92 0.23 -17.86
N THR A 247 -19.06 -0.19 -17.32
CA THR A 247 -20.23 0.68 -17.17
C THR A 247 -19.99 1.65 -16.02
N VAL A 248 -20.13 2.94 -16.27
CA VAL A 248 -20.03 4.01 -15.27
C VAL A 248 -21.40 4.36 -14.69
N ALA A 249 -22.42 4.40 -15.55
CA ALA A 249 -23.80 4.69 -15.18
C ALA A 249 -24.77 4.07 -16.20
N GLU A 250 -25.91 3.58 -15.74
CA GLU A 250 -26.92 2.89 -16.55
C GLU A 250 -28.29 3.55 -16.42
N VAL A 251 -28.92 3.88 -17.56
CA VAL A 251 -30.31 4.39 -17.57
C VAL A 251 -31.24 3.27 -17.10
N GLY A 252 -32.03 3.57 -16.07
CA GLY A 252 -32.88 2.61 -15.38
C GLY A 252 -32.38 2.23 -13.99
N SER A 253 -31.07 2.28 -13.73
CA SER A 253 -30.48 2.00 -12.40
C SER A 253 -30.86 3.07 -11.37
N GLN A 254 -30.78 2.72 -10.08
CA GLN A 254 -31.00 3.69 -9.00
C GLN A 254 -29.91 4.78 -9.03
N ALA A 255 -30.31 6.05 -9.00
CA ALA A 255 -29.37 7.17 -9.04
C ALA A 255 -28.47 7.23 -7.80
N SER A 256 -28.92 6.65 -6.68
CA SER A 256 -28.15 6.51 -5.44
C SER A 256 -26.87 5.66 -5.61
N VAL A 257 -26.79 4.83 -6.66
CA VAL A 257 -25.61 4.02 -6.98
C VAL A 257 -24.43 4.90 -7.38
N VAL A 258 -24.69 6.00 -8.08
CA VAL A 258 -23.64 6.93 -8.56
C VAL A 258 -23.49 8.16 -7.67
N SER A 259 -24.49 8.50 -6.88
CA SER A 259 -24.42 9.55 -5.86
C SER A 259 -25.52 9.38 -4.81
N SER A 260 -25.14 9.28 -3.54
CA SER A 260 -26.08 9.13 -2.41
C SER A 260 -27.04 10.31 -2.23
N GLU A 261 -26.77 11.46 -2.85
CA GLU A 261 -27.63 12.65 -2.84
C GLU A 261 -28.78 12.59 -3.86
N LEU A 262 -28.71 11.65 -4.81
CA LEU A 262 -29.69 11.48 -5.87
C LEU A 262 -30.66 10.35 -5.53
N THR A 263 -31.92 10.55 -5.88
CA THR A 263 -33.03 9.62 -5.61
C THR A 263 -33.75 9.24 -6.90
N GLY A 264 -34.46 8.11 -6.86
CA GLY A 264 -35.13 7.55 -8.03
C GLY A 264 -34.17 6.83 -8.96
N THR A 265 -34.60 6.62 -10.20
CA THR A 265 -33.84 5.92 -11.24
C THR A 265 -33.29 6.89 -12.27
N ILE A 266 -32.11 6.61 -12.83
CA ILE A 266 -31.52 7.37 -13.93
C ILE A 266 -32.45 7.25 -15.15
N GLN A 267 -32.71 8.37 -15.82
CA GLN A 267 -33.56 8.47 -17.00
C GLN A 267 -32.81 8.99 -18.23
N ASP A 268 -31.72 9.71 -18.03
CA ASP A 268 -30.96 10.35 -19.09
C ASP A 268 -29.51 10.59 -18.64
N LEU A 269 -28.58 10.58 -19.59
CA LEU A 269 -27.13 10.73 -19.38
C LEU A 269 -26.53 11.67 -20.44
N ASN A 270 -25.49 12.41 -20.09
CA ASN A 270 -24.70 13.17 -21.07
C ASN A 270 -23.25 13.36 -20.61
N ILE A 271 -22.32 13.44 -21.56
CA ILE A 271 -20.88 13.62 -21.34
C ILE A 271 -20.33 14.72 -22.25
N TYR A 272 -19.34 15.48 -21.75
CA TYR A 272 -18.82 16.67 -22.46
C TYR A 272 -17.31 16.72 -22.58
N ASP A 273 -16.62 16.74 -21.44
CA ASP A 273 -15.19 16.54 -21.31
C ASP A 273 -14.99 15.61 -20.11
N PRO A 274 -15.37 14.34 -20.29
CA PRO A 274 -15.76 13.52 -19.16
C PRO A 274 -14.57 13.05 -18.33
N VAL A 275 -13.32 13.08 -18.80
CA VAL A 275 -12.24 12.36 -18.11
C VAL A 275 -11.16 13.32 -17.65
N ASN A 276 -10.91 13.39 -16.35
CA ASN A 276 -9.82 14.19 -15.79
C ASN A 276 -8.47 13.45 -15.77
N SER A 277 -7.41 14.13 -15.34
CA SER A 277 -6.06 13.57 -15.16
C SER A 277 -5.92 12.57 -14.01
N GLN A 278 -7.03 12.11 -13.41
CA GLN A 278 -7.10 11.03 -12.42
C GLN A 278 -7.97 9.88 -12.94
N ASP A 279 -8.35 9.91 -14.22
CA ASP A 279 -9.25 8.95 -14.89
C ASP A 279 -10.69 8.96 -14.35
N GLN A 280 -11.04 9.95 -13.51
CA GLN A 280 -12.40 10.11 -13.02
C GLN A 280 -13.30 10.60 -14.14
N VAL A 281 -14.54 10.10 -14.15
CA VAL A 281 -15.55 10.42 -15.16
C VAL A 281 -16.55 11.41 -14.60
N ALA A 282 -16.65 12.60 -15.21
CA ALA A 282 -17.71 13.57 -14.96
C ALA A 282 -18.80 13.45 -16.02
N PHE A 283 -20.05 13.27 -15.59
CA PHE A 283 -21.20 13.17 -16.48
C PHE A 283 -22.42 13.86 -15.87
N TRP A 284 -23.30 14.36 -16.73
CA TRP A 284 -24.61 14.85 -16.32
C TRP A 284 -25.61 13.68 -16.33
N LEU A 285 -26.55 13.70 -15.39
CA LEU A 285 -27.67 12.77 -15.38
C LEU A 285 -28.98 13.44 -14.96
N LYS A 286 -30.09 12.82 -15.36
CA LYS A 286 -31.45 13.15 -14.90
C LYS A 286 -32.13 11.93 -14.29
N THR A 287 -32.87 12.11 -13.20
CA THR A 287 -33.58 11.04 -12.51
C THR A 287 -35.09 11.05 -12.74
N SER A 288 -35.78 9.96 -12.41
CA SER A 288 -37.24 9.84 -12.46
C SER A 288 -37.97 10.69 -11.42
N THR A 289 -37.25 11.24 -10.42
CA THR A 289 -37.74 12.27 -9.50
C THR A 289 -37.50 13.70 -10.01
N ALA A 290 -37.05 13.84 -11.26
CA ALA A 290 -36.68 15.10 -11.90
C ALA A 290 -35.51 15.84 -11.24
N GLN A 291 -34.67 15.13 -10.46
CA GLN A 291 -33.37 15.66 -10.05
C GLN A 291 -32.42 15.61 -11.25
N GLU A 292 -31.55 16.61 -11.36
CA GLU A 292 -30.46 16.64 -12.34
C GLU A 292 -29.17 16.94 -11.59
N GLY A 293 -28.06 16.33 -12.01
CA GLY A 293 -26.78 16.48 -11.33
C GLY A 293 -25.60 16.25 -12.25
N ILE A 294 -24.46 16.85 -11.91
CA ILE A 294 -23.16 16.51 -12.49
C ILE A 294 -22.48 15.58 -11.48
N VAL A 295 -22.27 14.33 -11.87
CA VAL A 295 -21.71 13.28 -11.03
C VAL A 295 -20.27 13.03 -11.44
N LYS A 296 -19.40 12.86 -10.45
CA LYS A 296 -18.03 12.41 -10.62
C LYS A 296 -17.93 10.94 -10.18
N ALA A 297 -17.73 10.04 -11.13
CA ALA A 297 -17.54 8.62 -10.87
C ALA A 297 -16.06 8.23 -10.96
N ASN A 298 -15.67 7.24 -10.16
CA ASN A 298 -14.37 6.60 -10.27
C ASN A 298 -14.52 5.36 -11.17
N PRO A 299 -13.70 5.19 -12.21
CA PRO A 299 -13.65 3.93 -12.95
C PRO A 299 -13.21 2.80 -12.02
N VAL A 300 -13.57 1.57 -12.39
CA VAL A 300 -13.18 0.35 -11.67
C VAL A 300 -11.65 0.28 -11.54
N ARG A 301 -11.16 -0.01 -10.33
CA ARG A 301 -9.72 -0.20 -10.05
C ARG A 301 -9.48 -1.56 -9.41
N LYS A 302 -8.39 -2.22 -9.83
CA LYS A 302 -7.89 -3.42 -9.13
C LYS A 302 -7.51 -3.04 -7.70
N PRO A 303 -7.80 -3.87 -6.70
CA PRO A 303 -7.44 -3.58 -5.31
C PRO A 303 -5.92 -3.47 -5.09
N ILE A 304 -5.54 -2.57 -4.18
CA ILE A 304 -4.21 -2.45 -3.60
C ILE A 304 -4.25 -2.88 -2.14
N LEU A 305 -3.29 -3.70 -1.73
CA LEU A 305 -3.07 -4.06 -0.32
C LEU A 305 -1.73 -3.52 0.16
N ILE A 306 -1.73 -2.74 1.25
CA ILE A 306 -0.52 -2.34 1.97
C ILE A 306 -0.32 -3.34 3.11
N VAL A 307 0.81 -4.06 3.13
CA VAL A 307 1.15 -5.04 4.16
C VAL A 307 2.20 -4.45 5.09
N PRO A 308 1.86 -4.17 6.37
CA PRO A 308 2.77 -3.55 7.31
C PRO A 308 3.99 -4.41 7.67
N GLY A 309 4.95 -3.81 8.39
CA GLY A 309 6.06 -4.53 9.01
C GLY A 309 5.72 -5.08 10.38
N ILE A 310 6.72 -5.63 11.07
CA ILE A 310 6.57 -6.04 12.47
C ILE A 310 6.14 -4.84 13.32
N VAL A 311 5.16 -5.04 14.20
CA VAL A 311 4.54 -3.98 15.00
C VAL A 311 3.79 -2.90 14.19
N GLY A 312 3.64 -3.07 12.88
CA GLY A 312 2.85 -2.18 12.02
C GLY A 312 1.33 -2.38 12.15
N SER A 313 0.89 -3.30 13.00
CA SER A 313 -0.51 -3.59 13.31
C SER A 313 -0.70 -3.77 14.81
N LEU A 314 -1.75 -3.15 15.37
CA LEU A 314 -2.10 -3.18 16.79
C LEU A 314 -3.59 -3.49 16.94
N PRO A 315 -4.05 -4.00 18.10
CA PRO A 315 -5.47 -4.25 18.31
C PRO A 315 -6.29 -2.96 18.30
N THR A 316 -7.59 -3.07 17.98
CA THR A 316 -8.52 -1.96 18.18
C THR A 316 -8.73 -1.65 19.66
N ASN A 317 -9.21 -0.44 19.97
CA ASN A 317 -9.43 -0.03 21.35
C ASN A 317 -10.44 -0.95 22.05
N GLY A 318 -10.06 -1.48 23.22
CA GLY A 318 -10.86 -2.45 23.99
C GLY A 318 -10.41 -3.89 23.85
N ASP A 319 -9.63 -4.22 22.81
CA ASP A 319 -9.23 -5.60 22.52
C ASP A 319 -7.83 -5.96 23.05
N MET A 320 -7.17 -5.07 23.80
CA MET A 320 -5.77 -5.24 24.19
C MET A 320 -5.51 -6.47 25.07
N ASP A 321 -6.33 -6.73 26.09
CA ASP A 321 -6.19 -7.92 26.95
C ASP A 321 -6.41 -9.21 26.15
N GLU A 322 -7.45 -9.24 25.31
CA GLU A 322 -7.76 -10.38 24.44
C GLU A 322 -6.60 -10.62 23.47
N TRP A 323 -6.09 -9.57 22.83
CA TRP A 323 -4.97 -9.65 21.90
C TRP A 323 -3.71 -10.17 22.61
N LEU A 324 -3.29 -9.58 23.73
CA LEU A 324 -2.10 -10.01 24.49
C LEU A 324 -2.13 -11.49 24.88
N THR A 325 -3.34 -12.04 25.11
CA THR A 325 -3.54 -13.44 25.52
C THR A 325 -3.99 -14.36 24.39
N ASN A 326 -4.23 -13.87 23.18
CA ASN A 326 -4.62 -14.68 22.03
C ASN A 326 -3.81 -14.27 20.79
N ARG A 327 -2.87 -15.12 20.39
CA ARG A 327 -2.15 -15.01 19.12
C ARG A 327 -3.06 -15.46 17.97
N GLY A 328 -2.89 -14.89 16.78
CA GLY A 328 -3.79 -15.15 15.66
C GLY A 328 -5.08 -14.35 15.75
N PHE A 329 -4.95 -13.11 16.24
CA PHE A 329 -6.11 -12.25 16.39
C PHE A 329 -6.79 -11.96 15.04
N ALA A 330 -8.13 -11.92 15.02
CA ALA A 330 -8.86 -11.72 13.78
C ALA A 330 -8.42 -10.40 13.10
N PRO A 331 -8.13 -10.39 11.78
CA PRO A 331 -7.55 -9.21 11.14
C PRO A 331 -8.44 -7.96 11.17
N ASP A 332 -9.77 -8.13 11.22
CA ASP A 332 -10.73 -7.03 11.36
C ASP A 332 -10.80 -6.41 12.77
N LYS A 333 -10.19 -7.07 13.76
CA LYS A 333 -9.93 -6.50 15.09
C LYS A 333 -8.52 -5.87 15.21
N LEU A 334 -7.76 -5.85 14.11
CA LEU A 334 -6.46 -5.18 14.03
C LEU A 334 -6.56 -3.92 13.20
N GLN A 335 -5.81 -2.90 13.59
CA GLN A 335 -5.71 -1.62 12.91
C GLN A 335 -4.23 -1.28 12.65
N PRO A 336 -3.93 -0.42 11.66
CA PRO A 336 -2.58 0.11 11.48
C PRO A 336 -2.08 0.76 12.76
N GLU A 337 -0.77 0.69 12.99
CA GLU A 337 -0.15 1.29 14.18
C GLU A 337 -0.50 2.79 14.32
N GLN A 338 -0.83 3.22 15.54
CA GLN A 338 -1.28 4.59 15.86
C GLN A 338 -0.22 5.43 16.59
N ILE A 339 1.01 4.92 16.69
CA ILE A 339 2.08 5.51 17.48
C ILE A 339 2.85 6.51 16.63
N SER A 340 3.17 6.12 15.41
CA SER A 340 3.91 6.91 14.44
C SER A 340 3.14 7.17 13.15
N ASN A 341 1.99 6.52 12.95
CA ASN A 341 1.16 6.67 11.76
C ASN A 341 1.96 6.54 10.45
N ILE A 342 2.95 5.63 10.39
CA ILE A 342 3.91 5.59 9.27
C ILE A 342 3.25 5.28 7.92
N TYR A 343 2.07 4.67 7.92
CA TYR A 343 1.35 4.30 6.70
C TYR A 343 0.32 5.35 6.24
N ASP A 344 -0.03 6.33 7.08
CA ASP A 344 -1.12 7.28 6.80
C ASP A 344 -0.87 8.12 5.55
N ASP A 345 0.39 8.54 5.36
CA ASP A 345 0.79 9.32 4.18
C ASP A 345 0.62 8.52 2.88
N LEU A 346 1.01 7.24 2.88
CA LEU A 346 0.83 6.37 1.71
C LEU A 346 -0.64 6.12 1.41
N VAL A 347 -1.44 5.83 2.45
CA VAL A 347 -2.89 5.62 2.33
C VAL A 347 -3.55 6.88 1.76
N GLU A 348 -3.23 8.06 2.29
CA GLU A 348 -3.77 9.34 1.82
C GLU A 348 -3.34 9.66 0.38
N THR A 349 -2.09 9.38 0.01
CA THR A 349 -1.62 9.52 -1.38
C THR A 349 -2.42 8.62 -2.33
N LEU A 350 -2.68 7.38 -1.97
CA LEU A 350 -3.48 6.46 -2.81
C LEU A 350 -4.95 6.90 -2.90
N LYS A 351 -5.54 7.41 -1.81
CA LYS A 351 -6.90 8.00 -1.82
C LYS A 351 -7.00 9.22 -2.73
N ARG A 352 -6.03 10.13 -2.64
CA ARG A 352 -5.90 11.27 -3.56
C ARG A 352 -5.69 10.84 -5.01
N SER A 353 -5.19 9.63 -5.24
CA SER A 353 -5.06 9.02 -6.58
C SER A 353 -6.33 8.32 -7.06
N GLY A 354 -7.43 8.37 -6.30
CA GLY A 354 -8.74 7.83 -6.69
C GLY A 354 -9.08 6.45 -6.13
N TYR A 355 -8.29 5.93 -5.20
CA TYR A 355 -8.65 4.71 -4.46
C TYR A 355 -9.59 5.01 -3.29
N VAL A 356 -10.33 4.00 -2.85
CA VAL A 356 -11.33 4.06 -1.78
C VAL A 356 -11.04 2.93 -0.80
N GLU A 357 -10.77 3.30 0.45
CA GLU A 357 -10.54 2.35 1.54
C GLU A 357 -11.74 1.41 1.71
N GLY A 358 -11.47 0.11 1.90
CA GLY A 358 -12.50 -0.92 2.05
C GLY A 358 -13.16 -1.37 0.73
N VAL A 359 -12.83 -0.74 -0.41
CA VAL A 359 -13.33 -1.12 -1.74
C VAL A 359 -12.20 -1.61 -2.64
N ASN A 360 -11.17 -0.78 -2.82
CA ASN A 360 -10.02 -1.12 -3.66
C ASN A 360 -8.69 -0.66 -3.04
N LEU A 361 -8.71 -0.24 -1.77
CA LEU A 361 -7.52 0.03 -0.98
C LEU A 361 -7.71 -0.59 0.41
N PHE A 362 -6.72 -1.36 0.84
CA PHE A 362 -6.74 -2.05 2.11
C PHE A 362 -5.37 -1.92 2.77
N VAL A 363 -5.35 -1.67 4.08
CA VAL A 363 -4.16 -1.94 4.89
C VAL A 363 -4.36 -3.32 5.49
N ALA A 364 -3.61 -4.29 4.97
CA ALA A 364 -3.71 -5.70 5.33
C ALA A 364 -2.99 -5.95 6.66
N THR A 365 -3.63 -5.55 7.75
CA THR A 365 -3.14 -5.73 9.12
C THR A 365 -3.07 -7.22 9.46
N TYR A 366 -2.07 -7.60 10.24
CA TYR A 366 -1.88 -8.98 10.67
C TYR A 366 -1.25 -9.03 12.05
N ASP A 367 -1.41 -10.15 12.72
CA ASP A 367 -0.79 -10.39 14.01
C ASP A 367 0.68 -10.72 13.81
N TRP A 368 1.51 -9.68 13.90
CA TRP A 368 2.95 -9.77 13.67
C TRP A 368 3.68 -10.70 14.65
N ARG A 369 3.00 -11.16 15.71
CA ARG A 369 3.52 -12.18 16.62
C ARG A 369 3.54 -13.57 16.00
N LEU A 370 2.71 -13.83 14.98
CA LEU A 370 2.66 -15.11 14.30
C LEU A 370 3.83 -15.31 13.33
N ASN A 371 4.21 -16.57 13.13
CA ASN A 371 5.09 -16.93 12.04
C ASN A 371 4.42 -16.65 10.68
N PRO A 372 5.15 -16.30 9.60
CA PRO A 372 4.53 -16.09 8.29
C PRO A 372 3.84 -17.31 7.69
N ALA A 373 4.39 -18.50 7.92
CA ALA A 373 3.89 -19.77 7.39
C ALA A 373 4.36 -20.96 8.27
N PRO A 374 3.80 -22.17 8.09
CA PRO A 374 4.33 -23.37 8.72
C PRO A 374 5.76 -23.68 8.25
N ILE A 375 6.52 -24.39 9.08
CA ILE A 375 7.79 -25.02 8.70
C ILE A 375 7.49 -26.51 8.48
N ASP A 376 7.48 -26.97 7.23
CA ASP A 376 7.10 -28.35 6.90
C ASP A 376 8.27 -29.35 6.90
N GLY A 377 9.48 -28.85 7.19
CA GLY A 377 10.70 -29.65 7.28
C GLY A 377 11.38 -29.95 5.94
N THR A 378 10.82 -29.47 4.82
CA THR A 378 11.44 -29.47 3.50
C THR A 378 11.92 -28.05 3.17
N ILE A 379 12.99 -27.95 2.41
CA ILE A 379 13.51 -26.67 1.90
C ILE A 379 13.44 -26.79 0.39
N ASP A 380 12.38 -26.26 -0.20
CA ASP A 380 12.08 -26.35 -1.64
C ASP A 380 11.38 -25.10 -2.20
N GLY A 381 11.14 -24.10 -1.36
CA GLY A 381 10.47 -22.87 -1.74
C GLY A 381 8.97 -23.01 -1.92
N VAL A 382 8.35 -24.04 -1.34
CA VAL A 382 6.91 -24.29 -1.37
C VAL A 382 6.36 -24.33 0.05
N ILE A 383 5.25 -23.64 0.29
CA ILE A 383 4.54 -23.67 1.55
C ILE A 383 3.33 -24.59 1.42
N ASN A 384 3.30 -25.68 2.20
CA ASN A 384 2.17 -26.61 2.25
C ASN A 384 0.97 -26.00 3.01
N ARG A 385 0.21 -25.14 2.32
CA ARG A 385 -1.01 -24.45 2.77
C ARG A 385 -1.97 -24.32 1.60
N SER A 386 -3.09 -25.03 1.63
CA SER A 386 -4.11 -24.97 0.58
C SER A 386 -4.95 -23.70 0.68
N ALA A 387 -5.71 -23.36 -0.36
CA ALA A 387 -6.63 -22.22 -0.31
C ALA A 387 -7.76 -22.44 0.72
N GLU A 388 -8.16 -23.70 0.96
CA GLU A 388 -9.11 -24.06 2.02
C GLU A 388 -8.53 -23.73 3.40
N ASP A 389 -7.27 -24.13 3.67
CA ASP A 389 -6.60 -23.82 4.95
C ASP A 389 -6.42 -22.31 5.16
N LEU A 390 -6.10 -21.56 4.10
CA LEU A 390 -5.90 -20.12 4.17
C LEU A 390 -7.20 -19.33 4.43
N THR A 391 -8.37 -19.92 4.19
CA THR A 391 -9.66 -19.22 4.20
C THR A 391 -10.66 -19.78 5.22
N ASP A 392 -10.25 -20.72 6.06
CA ASP A 392 -11.08 -21.41 7.05
C ASP A 392 -11.46 -20.56 8.28
N GLN A 393 -10.94 -19.32 8.37
CA GLN A 393 -11.09 -18.39 9.50
C GLN A 393 -10.34 -18.81 10.78
N THR A 394 -9.37 -19.70 10.65
CA THR A 394 -8.37 -20.03 11.68
C THR A 394 -7.08 -19.32 11.33
N TYR A 395 -6.60 -18.44 12.21
CA TYR A 395 -5.40 -17.63 11.93
C TYR A 395 -4.20 -18.18 12.70
N GLU A 396 -3.55 -19.20 12.14
CA GLU A 396 -2.38 -19.85 12.75
C GLU A 396 -1.09 -19.14 12.33
N TYR A 397 -1.09 -18.58 11.12
CA TYR A 397 0.02 -17.89 10.50
C TYR A 397 -0.42 -16.56 9.89
N SER A 398 0.51 -15.62 9.73
CA SER A 398 0.14 -14.32 9.12
C SER A 398 -0.28 -14.43 7.65
N VAL A 399 0.07 -15.52 6.95
CA VAL A 399 -0.44 -15.80 5.59
C VAL A 399 -1.96 -16.05 5.58
N ASP A 400 -2.52 -16.66 6.62
CA ASP A 400 -3.98 -16.88 6.76
C ASP A 400 -4.70 -15.51 6.89
N GLN A 401 -4.09 -14.61 7.66
CA GLN A 401 -4.60 -13.24 7.84
C GLN A 401 -4.46 -12.40 6.56
N PHE A 402 -3.40 -12.63 5.77
CA PHE A 402 -3.29 -11.99 4.46
C PHE A 402 -4.37 -12.50 3.50
N ALA A 403 -4.67 -13.81 3.50
CA ALA A 403 -5.75 -14.38 2.70
C ALA A 403 -7.13 -13.84 3.10
N PHE A 404 -7.37 -13.53 4.38
CA PHE A 404 -8.57 -12.77 4.80
C PHE A 404 -8.68 -11.41 4.08
N TRP A 405 -7.58 -10.66 3.96
CA TRP A 405 -7.59 -9.38 3.24
C TRP A 405 -7.75 -9.55 1.72
N LEU A 406 -7.28 -10.65 1.13
CA LEU A 406 -7.58 -11.00 -0.25
C LEU A 406 -9.09 -11.25 -0.45
N GLN A 407 -9.75 -11.94 0.49
CA GLN A 407 -11.21 -12.09 0.47
C GLN A 407 -11.92 -10.73 0.57
N LYS A 408 -11.45 -9.81 1.44
CA LYS A 408 -11.96 -8.43 1.49
C LYS A 408 -11.73 -7.66 0.19
N ALA A 409 -10.61 -7.90 -0.50
CA ALA A 409 -10.35 -7.33 -1.81
C ALA A 409 -11.31 -7.88 -2.89
N ILE A 410 -11.67 -9.17 -2.84
CA ILE A 410 -12.70 -9.78 -3.70
C ILE A 410 -14.06 -9.13 -3.43
N ASP A 411 -14.46 -8.98 -2.16
CA ASP A 411 -15.72 -8.33 -1.79
C ASP A 411 -15.76 -6.88 -2.28
N GLY A 412 -14.68 -6.13 -2.04
CA GLY A 412 -14.51 -4.76 -2.50
C GLY A 412 -14.54 -4.64 -4.02
N TRP A 413 -13.91 -5.57 -4.74
CA TRP A 413 -14.00 -5.68 -6.20
C TRP A 413 -15.43 -5.92 -6.67
N LYS A 414 -16.13 -6.92 -6.11
CA LYS A 414 -17.53 -7.21 -6.42
C LYS A 414 -18.43 -5.98 -6.17
N SER A 415 -18.16 -5.21 -5.11
CA SER A 415 -18.92 -4.00 -4.79
C SER A 415 -18.79 -2.87 -5.83
N GLN A 416 -17.76 -2.90 -6.68
CA GLN A 416 -17.60 -1.96 -7.81
C GLN A 416 -18.54 -2.30 -8.99
N PHE A 417 -19.30 -3.40 -8.91
CA PHE A 417 -20.27 -3.84 -9.94
C PHE A 417 -21.68 -4.09 -9.36
N PRO A 418 -22.29 -3.13 -8.66
CA PRO A 418 -23.54 -3.36 -7.92
C PRO A 418 -24.74 -3.75 -8.80
N ASP A 419 -24.67 -3.45 -10.10
CA ASP A 419 -25.75 -3.71 -11.06
C ASP A 419 -25.56 -5.03 -11.84
N LEU A 420 -24.41 -5.71 -11.68
CA LEU A 420 -24.19 -7.01 -12.32
C LEU A 420 -24.64 -8.14 -11.39
N PRO A 421 -25.43 -9.12 -11.90
CA PRO A 421 -25.63 -10.39 -11.21
C PRO A 421 -24.29 -11.04 -10.88
N SER A 422 -24.17 -11.74 -9.73
CA SER A 422 -22.89 -12.29 -9.26
C SER A 422 -22.18 -13.18 -10.29
N ASN A 423 -22.93 -13.89 -11.14
CA ASN A 423 -22.38 -14.73 -12.22
C ASN A 423 -21.91 -13.97 -13.47
N GLN A 424 -22.05 -12.64 -13.48
CA GLN A 424 -21.56 -11.75 -14.54
C GLN A 424 -20.52 -10.76 -14.03
N ILE A 425 -20.31 -10.70 -12.70
CA ILE A 425 -19.21 -9.93 -12.14
C ILE A 425 -17.92 -10.60 -12.59
N PRO A 426 -17.00 -9.84 -13.20
CA PRO A 426 -15.71 -10.41 -13.54
C PRO A 426 -14.97 -10.89 -12.31
N GLU A 427 -14.34 -12.04 -12.41
CA GLU A 427 -13.43 -12.50 -11.36
C GLU A 427 -12.27 -11.51 -11.16
N LEU A 428 -11.85 -11.38 -9.91
CA LEU A 428 -10.65 -10.65 -9.55
C LEU A 428 -9.46 -11.58 -9.73
N ASP A 429 -8.83 -11.53 -10.90
CA ASP A 429 -7.69 -12.38 -11.25
C ASP A 429 -6.44 -12.09 -10.39
N SER A 430 -6.26 -10.84 -9.96
CA SER A 430 -5.03 -10.39 -9.31
C SER A 430 -5.17 -9.06 -8.57
N VAL A 431 -4.28 -8.84 -7.61
CA VAL A 431 -4.15 -7.60 -6.83
C VAL A 431 -2.73 -7.01 -6.93
N ASP A 432 -2.60 -5.72 -6.61
CA ASP A 432 -1.30 -5.07 -6.42
C ASP A 432 -0.99 -4.98 -4.91
N VAL A 433 0.25 -5.25 -4.53
CA VAL A 433 0.68 -5.33 -3.11
C VAL A 433 1.89 -4.44 -2.87
N ILE A 434 1.82 -3.66 -1.79
CA ILE A 434 2.95 -2.88 -1.26
C ILE A 434 3.28 -3.44 0.11
N ALA A 435 4.40 -4.16 0.25
CA ALA A 435 4.80 -4.71 1.55
C ALA A 435 6.01 -3.97 2.11
N HIS A 436 5.95 -3.62 3.39
CA HIS A 436 7.05 -2.98 4.11
C HIS A 436 7.70 -3.97 5.08
N SER A 437 9.03 -4.03 5.10
CA SER A 437 9.78 -4.76 6.12
C SER A 437 9.34 -6.24 6.22
N ALA A 438 9.03 -6.72 7.42
CA ALA A 438 8.57 -8.08 7.70
C ALA A 438 7.33 -8.52 6.88
N GLY A 439 6.47 -7.58 6.47
CA GLY A 439 5.27 -7.89 5.67
C GLY A 439 5.60 -8.55 4.33
N GLY A 440 6.81 -8.34 3.82
CA GLY A 440 7.26 -9.03 2.61
C GLY A 440 7.38 -10.55 2.79
N ALA A 441 7.71 -11.04 3.99
CA ALA A 441 7.75 -12.48 4.27
C ALA A 441 6.32 -13.07 4.23
N THR A 442 5.35 -12.39 4.82
CA THR A 442 3.92 -12.77 4.78
C THR A 442 3.40 -12.88 3.34
N VAL A 443 3.69 -11.88 2.49
CA VAL A 443 3.28 -11.91 1.07
C VAL A 443 3.97 -13.02 0.30
N ARG A 444 5.26 -13.27 0.56
CA ARG A 444 5.99 -14.39 -0.07
C ARG A 444 5.41 -15.74 0.33
N SER A 445 5.05 -15.93 1.60
CA SER A 445 4.39 -17.13 2.07
C SER A 445 3.12 -17.42 1.27
N TYR A 446 2.33 -16.40 0.91
CA TYR A 446 1.18 -16.58 0.02
C TYR A 446 1.59 -17.00 -1.40
N ILE A 447 2.50 -16.26 -2.05
CA ILE A 447 2.97 -16.57 -3.43
C ILE A 447 3.54 -18.00 -3.55
N GLN A 448 4.17 -18.47 -2.47
CA GLN A 448 4.81 -19.77 -2.41
C GLN A 448 3.90 -20.87 -1.86
N SER A 449 2.67 -20.54 -1.43
CA SER A 449 1.70 -21.52 -0.94
C SER A 449 1.01 -22.29 -2.07
N ASP A 450 0.47 -23.47 -1.72
CA ASP A 450 -0.40 -24.25 -2.60
C ASP A 450 -1.74 -23.55 -2.86
N GLY A 451 -2.16 -22.60 -2.01
CA GLY A 451 -3.39 -21.81 -2.19
C GLY A 451 -3.28 -20.64 -3.16
N TYR A 452 -2.09 -20.33 -3.69
CA TYR A 452 -1.88 -19.22 -4.60
C TYR A 452 -2.66 -19.39 -5.92
N GLY A 453 -3.58 -18.47 -6.21
CA GLY A 453 -4.39 -18.54 -7.44
C GLY A 453 -5.36 -19.73 -7.47
N GLN A 454 -5.68 -20.34 -6.32
CA GLN A 454 -6.55 -21.52 -6.27
C GLN A 454 -7.96 -21.19 -5.79
N VAL A 455 -8.91 -22.05 -6.18
CA VAL A 455 -10.31 -22.01 -5.75
C VAL A 455 -10.41 -22.27 -4.25
N PHE A 456 -11.17 -21.44 -3.53
CA PHE A 456 -11.41 -21.61 -2.09
C PHE A 456 -12.89 -21.73 -1.71
N ASP A 457 -13.82 -21.32 -2.59
CA ASP A 457 -15.25 -21.40 -2.33
C ASP A 457 -15.98 -22.27 -3.39
N ASN A 458 -17.12 -22.83 -3.00
CA ASN A 458 -17.91 -23.80 -3.75
C ASN A 458 -18.52 -23.23 -5.04
N ASP A 459 -18.58 -21.90 -5.15
CA ASP A 459 -19.01 -21.17 -6.33
C ASP A 459 -17.87 -20.97 -7.36
N GLY A 460 -16.68 -21.52 -7.09
CA GLY A 460 -15.54 -21.50 -7.99
C GLY A 460 -14.67 -20.26 -7.85
N THR A 461 -14.86 -19.45 -6.81
CA THR A 461 -14.08 -18.23 -6.57
C THR A 461 -12.63 -18.59 -6.23
N GLU A 462 -11.67 -18.00 -6.94
CA GLU A 462 -10.23 -18.15 -6.69
C GLU A 462 -9.68 -17.04 -5.77
N LEU A 463 -8.64 -17.35 -5.00
CA LEU A 463 -7.82 -16.33 -4.36
C LEU A 463 -6.99 -15.60 -5.44
N PRO A 464 -6.97 -14.26 -5.48
CA PRO A 464 -6.28 -13.52 -6.54
C PRO A 464 -4.77 -13.71 -6.52
N GLU A 465 -4.15 -13.78 -7.69
CA GLU A 465 -2.69 -13.74 -7.83
C GLU A 465 -2.11 -12.34 -7.53
N ILE A 466 -0.79 -12.20 -7.44
CA ILE A 466 -0.13 -10.89 -7.30
C ILE A 466 0.34 -10.38 -8.67
N ASN A 467 -0.25 -9.27 -9.12
CA ASN A 467 0.14 -8.60 -10.36
C ASN A 467 1.42 -7.77 -10.16
N LYS A 468 1.41 -6.82 -9.22
CA LYS A 468 2.61 -6.06 -8.82
C LYS A 468 2.91 -6.29 -7.36
N PHE A 469 4.14 -6.66 -7.06
CA PHE A 469 4.66 -6.69 -5.71
C PHE A 469 5.72 -5.59 -5.55
N ILE A 470 5.42 -4.57 -4.76
CA ILE A 470 6.35 -3.50 -4.41
C ILE A 470 6.86 -3.75 -2.99
N SER A 471 8.11 -4.19 -2.87
CA SER A 471 8.74 -4.46 -1.58
C SER A 471 9.55 -3.25 -1.11
N LEU A 472 9.25 -2.75 0.09
CA LEU A 472 9.90 -1.62 0.73
C LEU A 472 10.80 -2.14 1.87
N GLY A 473 12.12 -2.20 1.64
CA GLY A 473 13.08 -2.61 2.67
C GLY A 473 12.84 -4.03 3.19
N VAL A 474 12.33 -4.95 2.34
CA VAL A 474 12.04 -6.32 2.76
C VAL A 474 13.35 -7.10 2.98
N PRO A 475 13.56 -7.73 4.15
CA PRO A 475 14.78 -8.47 4.44
C PRO A 475 14.72 -9.89 3.83
N TYR A 476 14.95 -10.03 2.52
CA TYR A 476 14.87 -11.33 1.82
C TYR A 476 15.85 -12.38 2.35
N ARG A 477 16.94 -11.97 3.00
CA ARG A 477 17.88 -12.87 3.71
C ARG A 477 17.94 -12.61 5.22
N GLY A 478 16.91 -11.96 5.76
CA GLY A 478 16.75 -11.64 7.17
C GLY A 478 17.61 -10.47 7.65
N ALA A 479 17.56 -10.18 8.94
CA ALA A 479 18.36 -9.14 9.59
C ALA A 479 19.07 -9.70 10.83
N SER A 480 20.15 -9.05 11.27
CA SER A 480 20.85 -9.45 12.49
C SER A 480 20.10 -9.02 13.76
N ILE A 481 19.33 -7.92 13.69
CA ILE A 481 18.67 -7.32 14.85
C ILE A 481 17.75 -8.30 15.61
N PRO A 482 16.92 -9.14 14.96
CA PRO A 482 16.11 -10.14 15.67
C PRO A 482 16.92 -11.09 16.58
N TRP A 483 18.21 -11.33 16.30
CA TRP A 483 19.07 -12.12 17.17
C TRP A 483 19.15 -11.55 18.58
N ASN A 484 19.31 -10.23 18.68
CA ASN A 484 19.36 -9.57 19.97
C ASN A 484 18.02 -9.73 20.70
N ALA A 485 16.89 -9.51 20.01
CA ALA A 485 15.56 -9.65 20.61
C ALA A 485 15.31 -11.08 21.14
N LEU A 486 15.67 -12.11 20.37
CA LEU A 486 15.60 -13.52 20.79
C LEU A 486 16.51 -13.80 22.01
N ASN A 487 17.60 -13.06 22.17
CA ASN A 487 18.49 -13.10 23.34
C ASN A 487 18.11 -12.05 24.41
N ASN A 488 16.82 -11.72 24.49
CA ASN A 488 16.23 -10.78 25.45
C ASN A 488 16.85 -9.37 25.38
N ASN A 489 17.47 -8.97 24.28
CA ASN A 489 18.07 -7.65 24.07
C ASN A 489 17.32 -6.88 22.98
N PHE A 490 16.49 -5.92 23.35
CA PHE A 490 15.66 -5.16 22.42
C PHE A 490 16.27 -3.80 22.01
N ASP A 491 17.57 -3.60 22.17
CA ASP A 491 18.33 -2.38 21.77
C ASP A 491 18.47 -2.20 20.23
N GLY A 492 17.49 -2.68 19.48
CA GLY A 492 17.44 -2.59 18.02
C GLY A 492 16.81 -1.29 17.51
N GLY A 493 16.03 -0.59 18.34
CA GLY A 493 15.29 0.63 18.00
C GLY A 493 13.89 0.62 18.60
N ILE A 494 13.13 1.72 18.46
CA ILE A 494 11.80 1.89 19.09
C ILE A 494 10.81 0.76 18.77
N VAL A 495 10.80 0.24 17.53
CA VAL A 495 9.90 -0.84 17.12
C VAL A 495 10.12 -2.11 17.97
N LEU A 496 11.38 -2.46 18.23
CA LEU A 496 11.69 -3.64 19.04
C LEU A 496 11.50 -3.38 20.53
N GLN A 497 11.71 -2.17 21.02
CA GLN A 497 11.38 -1.84 22.40
C GLN A 497 9.87 -1.86 22.64
N LEU A 498 9.08 -1.43 21.66
CA LEU A 498 7.63 -1.59 21.70
C LEU A 498 7.24 -3.08 21.73
N ALA A 499 7.85 -3.90 20.88
CA ALA A 499 7.65 -5.34 20.92
C ALA A 499 8.03 -5.95 22.28
N GLN A 500 9.12 -5.47 22.90
CA GLN A 500 9.53 -5.85 24.26
C GLN A 500 8.42 -5.54 25.28
N ARG A 501 7.84 -4.33 25.24
CA ARG A 501 6.78 -3.94 26.18
C ARG A 501 5.53 -4.78 26.03
N ILE A 502 5.17 -5.09 24.79
CA ILE A 502 4.02 -5.96 24.47
C ILE A 502 4.28 -7.40 24.96
N ALA A 503 5.48 -7.94 24.69
CA ALA A 503 5.86 -9.26 25.20
C ALA A 503 5.91 -9.31 26.72
N TYR A 504 6.38 -8.23 27.35
CA TYR A 504 6.47 -8.13 28.79
C TYR A 504 5.10 -8.06 29.47
N ALA A 505 4.16 -7.27 28.94
CA ALA A 505 2.78 -7.25 29.42
C ALA A 505 2.15 -8.66 29.36
N ALA A 506 2.31 -9.37 28.23
CA ALA A 506 1.82 -10.74 28.09
C ALA A 506 2.49 -11.71 29.10
N TYR A 507 3.80 -11.58 29.32
CA TYR A 507 4.53 -12.38 30.30
C TYR A 507 4.00 -12.21 31.73
N VAL A 508 3.73 -10.97 32.14
CA VAL A 508 3.15 -10.66 33.46
C VAL A 508 1.76 -11.29 33.59
N LYS A 509 0.91 -11.20 32.57
CA LYS A 509 -0.42 -11.86 32.55
C LYS A 509 -0.29 -13.37 32.74
N VAL A 510 0.63 -14.02 32.05
CA VAL A 510 0.85 -15.47 32.21
C VAL A 510 1.40 -15.82 33.60
N LYS A 511 2.33 -15.03 34.14
CA LYS A 511 2.81 -15.18 35.52
C LYS A 511 1.68 -15.05 36.56
N ASN A 512 0.65 -14.28 36.24
CA ASN A 512 -0.55 -14.11 37.07
C ASN A 512 -1.65 -15.14 36.79
N GLY A 513 -1.34 -16.21 36.05
CA GLY A 513 -2.22 -17.36 35.85
C GLY A 513 -3.09 -17.33 34.60
N LYS A 514 -2.93 -16.31 33.72
CA LYS A 514 -3.50 -16.35 32.38
C LYS A 514 -2.77 -17.38 31.52
N THR A 515 -3.40 -17.79 30.42
CA THR A 515 -2.80 -18.66 29.40
C THR A 515 -2.85 -17.91 28.09
N ILE A 516 -1.76 -17.92 27.32
CA ILE A 516 -1.77 -17.40 25.95
C ILE A 516 -2.16 -18.53 25.01
N SER A 517 -3.21 -18.33 24.22
CA SER A 517 -3.70 -19.28 23.21
C SER A 517 -3.30 -18.86 21.78
N LEU A 518 -3.41 -19.80 20.84
CA LEU A 518 -3.46 -19.53 19.40
C LEU A 518 -4.93 -19.63 18.93
N SER A 519 -5.36 -18.71 18.07
CA SER A 519 -6.73 -18.65 17.57
C SER A 519 -7.17 -19.95 16.89
N GLY A 520 -8.46 -20.27 16.97
CA GLY A 520 -9.04 -21.45 16.31
C GLY A 520 -8.64 -22.81 16.91
N GLN A 521 -7.82 -22.81 17.97
CA GLN A 521 -7.26 -24.02 18.57
C GLN A 521 -7.51 -24.10 20.09
N ASP A 522 -8.65 -24.66 20.51
CA ASP A 522 -8.94 -24.95 21.93
C ASP A 522 -8.05 -26.12 22.44
N ASN A 523 -7.22 -25.87 23.47
CA ASN A 523 -6.38 -26.86 24.17
C ASN A 523 -5.24 -27.51 23.36
N VAL A 524 -4.39 -26.71 22.72
CA VAL A 524 -3.28 -27.23 21.90
C VAL A 524 -1.90 -27.02 22.56
N PRO A 525 -0.91 -27.91 22.35
CA PRO A 525 0.49 -27.80 22.81
C PRO A 525 1.26 -26.49 22.53
N GLU A 526 0.68 -25.52 21.82
CA GLU A 526 1.27 -24.19 21.58
C GLU A 526 0.74 -23.10 22.53
N ALA A 527 -0.11 -23.46 23.49
CA ALA A 527 -0.51 -22.56 24.56
C ALA A 527 0.69 -22.25 25.47
N ILE A 528 0.84 -20.99 25.89
CA ILE A 528 1.86 -20.59 26.86
C ILE A 528 1.17 -20.43 28.22
N THR A 529 1.42 -21.38 29.10
CA THR A 529 0.84 -21.48 30.44
C THR A 529 1.78 -20.91 31.50
N GLN A 530 1.22 -20.64 32.68
CA GLN A 530 2.01 -20.25 33.85
C GLN A 530 3.09 -21.27 34.21
N ASN A 531 2.84 -22.57 34.01
CA ASN A 531 3.82 -23.62 34.30
C ASN A 531 5.00 -23.58 33.32
N GLU A 532 4.73 -23.34 32.03
CA GLU A 532 5.77 -23.17 31.01
C GLU A 532 6.63 -21.95 31.32
N VAL A 533 6.02 -20.78 31.52
CA VAL A 533 6.75 -19.55 31.88
C VAL A 533 7.59 -19.69 33.16
N ASN A 534 7.14 -20.48 34.13
CA ASN A 534 7.89 -20.73 35.37
C ASN A 534 9.07 -21.70 35.20
N THR A 535 9.12 -22.46 34.10
CA THR A 535 10.14 -23.50 33.86
C THR A 535 11.06 -23.20 32.69
N GLN A 536 10.61 -22.42 31.71
CA GLN A 536 11.39 -22.02 30.54
C GLN A 536 12.20 -20.76 30.78
N SER A 537 13.18 -20.52 29.90
CA SER A 537 13.94 -19.27 29.90
C SER A 537 13.09 -18.12 29.34
N VAL A 538 13.55 -16.89 29.59
CA VAL A 538 12.89 -15.70 29.05
C VAL A 538 12.99 -15.67 27.53
N GLU A 539 14.15 -16.09 27.01
CA GLU A 539 14.44 -16.21 25.59
C GLU A 539 13.46 -17.18 24.92
N GLN A 540 13.18 -18.34 25.56
CA GLN A 540 12.18 -19.28 25.06
C GLN A 540 10.78 -18.67 25.04
N PHE A 541 10.39 -17.92 26.09
CA PHE A 541 9.11 -17.21 26.08
C PHE A 541 9.01 -16.19 24.93
N ILE A 542 10.07 -15.44 24.65
CA ILE A 542 10.09 -14.47 23.54
C ILE A 542 9.88 -15.21 22.21
N GLU A 543 10.57 -16.33 22.01
CA GLU A 543 10.44 -17.14 20.80
C GLU A 543 9.05 -17.78 20.65
N ASP A 544 8.47 -18.31 21.74
CA ASP A 544 7.12 -18.89 21.71
C ASP A 544 6.05 -17.81 21.49
N TYR A 545 6.22 -16.63 22.09
CA TYR A 545 5.23 -15.55 22.00
C TYR A 545 5.32 -14.79 20.66
N VAL A 546 6.53 -14.61 20.12
CA VAL A 546 6.78 -13.88 18.86
C VAL A 546 7.67 -14.71 17.92
N PRO A 547 7.24 -15.90 17.45
CA PRO A 547 8.02 -16.75 16.54
C PRO A 547 8.46 -16.04 15.24
N HIS A 548 7.77 -14.98 14.83
CA HIS A 548 8.18 -14.16 13.69
C HIS A 548 9.61 -13.59 13.82
N LEU A 549 10.10 -13.34 15.05
CA LEU A 549 11.50 -12.91 15.24
C LEU A 549 12.49 -13.91 14.67
N ARG A 550 12.23 -15.22 14.81
CA ARG A 550 13.04 -16.29 14.20
C ARG A 550 12.94 -16.25 12.69
N ALA A 551 11.74 -16.02 12.13
CA ALA A 551 11.53 -15.92 10.69
C ALA A 551 12.13 -14.66 10.04
N LEU A 552 12.46 -13.64 10.82
CA LEU A 552 13.20 -12.44 10.35
C LEU A 552 14.71 -12.56 10.53
N LEU A 553 15.20 -13.60 11.21
CA LEU A 553 16.61 -13.76 11.52
C LEU A 553 17.45 -13.96 10.25
N ALA A 554 18.61 -13.31 10.19
CA ALA A 554 19.52 -13.40 9.06
C ALA A 554 19.97 -14.84 8.75
N THR A 555 19.98 -15.18 7.45
CA THR A 555 20.51 -16.45 6.93
C THR A 555 21.99 -16.36 6.55
N TYR A 556 22.49 -15.16 6.28
CA TYR A 556 23.91 -14.89 6.00
C TYR A 556 24.75 -14.87 7.29
N PRO A 557 26.10 -14.93 7.21
CA PRO A 557 26.94 -14.82 8.41
C PRO A 557 26.87 -13.43 9.05
N PHE A 558 26.40 -13.33 10.30
CA PHE A 558 26.19 -12.05 10.99
C PHE A 558 26.68 -12.04 12.45
N ILE A 559 27.05 -13.19 13.03
CA ILE A 559 27.51 -13.27 14.42
C ILE A 559 29.04 -13.27 14.44
N GLU A 560 29.65 -12.18 14.91
CA GLU A 560 31.10 -12.05 15.05
C GLU A 560 31.56 -12.77 16.32
N ASP A 561 32.47 -13.73 16.15
CA ASP A 561 33.13 -14.40 17.27
C ASP A 561 34.32 -13.60 17.81
N SER A 562 34.90 -14.05 18.93
CA SER A 562 36.07 -13.39 19.55
C SER A 562 37.31 -13.31 18.65
N SER A 563 37.34 -14.02 17.52
CA SER A 563 38.42 -13.97 16.53
C SER A 563 38.11 -13.04 15.34
N GLY A 564 36.95 -12.36 15.34
CA GLY A 564 36.53 -11.46 14.27
C GLY A 564 35.93 -12.18 13.06
N ASN A 565 35.55 -13.45 13.18
CA ASN A 565 34.92 -14.18 12.08
C ASN A 565 33.40 -14.17 12.22
N LEU A 566 32.71 -13.85 11.12
CA LEU A 566 31.26 -13.90 11.05
C LEU A 566 30.76 -15.34 10.86
N LYS A 567 29.69 -15.67 11.59
CA LYS A 567 29.00 -16.97 11.57
C LYS A 567 27.50 -16.80 11.36
N THR A 568 26.87 -17.79 10.74
CA THR A 568 25.40 -17.90 10.71
C THR A 568 24.89 -18.40 12.07
N ALA A 569 23.61 -18.21 12.38
CA ALA A 569 22.99 -18.80 13.57
C ALA A 569 23.12 -20.33 13.58
N GLU A 570 22.87 -20.99 12.43
CA GLU A 570 23.06 -22.43 12.23
C GLU A 570 24.49 -22.91 12.54
N ALA A 571 25.50 -22.04 12.36
CA ALA A 571 26.89 -22.37 12.69
C ALA A 571 27.13 -22.55 14.19
N LEU A 572 26.38 -21.82 15.01
CA LEU A 572 26.48 -21.84 16.46
C LEU A 572 25.63 -22.96 17.03
N ASP A 573 24.36 -23.00 16.60
CA ASP A 573 23.41 -24.03 16.94
C ASP A 573 22.45 -24.27 15.75
N PRO A 574 22.39 -25.50 15.20
CA PRO A 574 21.46 -25.83 14.13
C PRO A 574 19.98 -25.57 14.47
N GLN A 575 19.60 -25.57 15.74
CA GLN A 575 18.21 -25.28 16.17
C GLN A 575 17.86 -23.79 16.05
N GLU A 576 18.86 -22.91 16.04
CA GLU A 576 18.68 -21.45 15.98
C GLU A 576 18.53 -20.92 14.54
N ARG A 577 18.58 -21.80 13.53
CA ARG A 577 18.52 -21.39 12.12
C ARG A 577 17.12 -20.88 11.73
N ASN A 578 17.08 -19.92 10.81
CA ASN A 578 15.82 -19.45 10.22
C ASN A 578 15.33 -20.44 9.15
N SER A 579 14.70 -21.53 9.60
CA SER A 579 14.25 -22.60 8.69
C SER A 579 13.21 -22.12 7.69
N LEU A 580 12.30 -21.22 8.08
CA LEU A 580 11.27 -20.69 7.17
C LEU A 580 11.89 -19.86 6.04
N LEU A 581 12.79 -18.93 6.36
CA LEU A 581 13.38 -18.08 5.32
C LEU A 581 14.35 -18.86 4.43
N LEU A 582 15.06 -19.85 4.98
CA LEU A 582 15.85 -20.79 4.18
C LEU A 582 14.96 -21.54 3.19
N ASP A 583 13.80 -22.03 3.63
CA ASP A 583 12.83 -22.67 2.73
C ASP A 583 12.25 -21.70 1.70
N LEU A 584 11.73 -20.54 2.10
CA LEU A 584 11.24 -19.52 1.15
C LEU A 584 12.30 -19.16 0.09
N ASN A 585 13.58 -19.19 0.45
CA ASN A 585 14.71 -18.93 -0.43
C ASN A 585 15.25 -20.18 -1.15
N ASP A 586 14.50 -21.28 -1.18
CA ASP A 586 14.87 -22.55 -1.82
C ASP A 586 16.29 -23.02 -1.43
N GLY A 587 16.63 -22.81 -0.15
CA GLY A 587 17.90 -23.21 0.47
C GLY A 587 19.09 -22.28 0.22
N PHE A 588 18.89 -21.09 -0.35
CA PHE A 588 19.95 -20.09 -0.43
C PHE A 588 20.48 -19.73 0.97
N ASP A 589 21.81 -19.65 1.11
CA ASP A 589 22.58 -19.59 2.38
C ASP A 589 22.61 -20.86 3.26
N SER A 590 21.88 -21.95 2.91
CA SER A 590 21.99 -23.22 3.64
C SER A 590 23.37 -23.85 3.48
N LYS A 591 23.96 -24.33 4.59
CA LYS A 591 25.28 -24.98 4.60
C LYS A 591 25.29 -26.37 3.99
N ASN A 592 24.13 -27.02 3.92
CA ASN A 592 24.01 -28.41 3.48
C ASN A 592 23.69 -28.53 1.98
N ASN A 593 23.66 -27.40 1.25
CA ASN A 593 23.11 -27.33 -0.10
C ASN A 593 21.71 -27.95 -0.18
N GLU A 594 20.87 -27.66 0.82
CA GLU A 594 19.44 -27.96 0.78
C GLU A 594 18.78 -27.12 -0.34
N GLY A 595 17.66 -27.60 -0.88
CA GLY A 595 16.89 -26.92 -1.93
C GLY A 595 17.47 -26.92 -3.34
N GLY A 596 16.73 -26.31 -4.26
CA GLY A 596 17.11 -26.07 -5.65
C GLY A 596 17.97 -24.82 -5.87
N GLN A 597 18.15 -24.00 -4.83
CA GLN A 597 18.97 -22.79 -4.78
C GLN A 597 18.56 -21.68 -5.77
N ASP A 598 17.29 -21.60 -6.17
CA ASP A 598 16.75 -20.44 -6.89
C ASP A 598 15.87 -19.58 -5.95
N PRO A 599 16.48 -18.72 -5.11
CA PRO A 599 15.76 -17.99 -4.08
C PRO A 599 14.74 -16.96 -4.60
N ALA A 600 14.83 -16.62 -5.90
CA ALA A 600 13.92 -15.67 -6.55
C ALA A 600 12.92 -16.35 -7.49
N LYS A 601 12.79 -17.68 -7.46
CA LYS A 601 11.81 -18.44 -8.26
C LYS A 601 10.36 -18.00 -8.01
N PHE A 602 10.04 -17.52 -6.81
CA PHE A 602 8.72 -16.95 -6.51
C PHE A 602 8.38 -15.77 -7.42
N ALA A 603 9.39 -15.03 -7.92
CA ALA A 603 9.18 -13.90 -8.81
C ALA A 603 8.65 -14.35 -10.19
N ASP A 604 8.81 -15.62 -10.56
CA ASP A 604 8.29 -16.14 -11.84
C ASP A 604 6.75 -16.31 -11.82
N LYS A 605 6.13 -16.26 -10.63
CA LYS A 605 4.68 -16.35 -10.41
C LYS A 605 3.97 -15.00 -10.33
N ILE A 606 4.69 -13.89 -10.43
CA ILE A 606 4.14 -12.53 -10.28
C ILE A 606 4.37 -11.72 -11.55
N GLY A 607 3.43 -10.81 -11.86
CA GLY A 607 3.52 -9.96 -13.04
C GLY A 607 4.79 -9.08 -13.02
N GLN A 608 5.05 -8.41 -11.89
CA GLN A 608 6.24 -7.58 -11.68
C GLN A 608 6.63 -7.51 -10.20
N LEU A 609 7.92 -7.69 -9.91
CA LEU A 609 8.53 -7.43 -8.60
C LEU A 609 9.29 -6.10 -8.65
N ASN A 610 8.97 -5.16 -7.77
CA ASN A 610 9.70 -3.93 -7.61
C ASN A 610 10.38 -3.94 -6.24
N VAL A 611 11.71 -4.07 -6.24
CA VAL A 611 12.51 -4.17 -5.00
C VAL A 611 13.04 -2.80 -4.64
N VAL A 612 12.41 -2.15 -3.68
CA VAL A 612 12.81 -0.84 -3.17
C VAL A 612 13.72 -1.04 -1.97
N TYR A 613 14.95 -0.55 -2.05
CA TYR A 613 15.96 -0.74 -1.00
C TYR A 613 16.77 0.52 -0.75
N GLY A 614 17.11 0.74 0.52
CA GLY A 614 18.01 1.83 0.92
C GLY A 614 19.47 1.52 0.58
N SER A 615 20.19 2.55 0.15
CA SER A 615 21.64 2.55 0.05
C SER A 615 22.23 3.75 0.79
N GLY A 616 23.45 3.60 1.29
CA GLY A 616 24.20 4.71 1.88
C GLY A 616 23.98 4.98 3.37
N LEU A 617 23.06 4.28 4.06
CA LEU A 617 22.99 4.30 5.52
C LEU A 617 23.59 3.01 6.09
N PRO A 618 24.48 3.06 7.10
CA PRO A 618 24.99 1.85 7.75
C PRO A 618 23.88 1.10 8.50
N ALA A 619 23.51 -0.08 8.03
CA ALA A 619 22.55 -0.95 8.71
C ALA A 619 23.18 -1.71 9.88
N LYS A 620 22.39 -1.99 10.94
CA LYS A 620 22.74 -2.99 11.97
C LYS A 620 22.67 -4.38 11.33
N ASP A 621 23.81 -4.90 10.91
CA ASP A 621 23.90 -6.06 10.01
C ASP A 621 24.73 -7.23 10.56
N ALA A 622 25.31 -7.03 11.75
CA ALA A 622 26.02 -8.06 12.49
C ALA A 622 25.89 -7.81 14.00
N VAL A 623 26.29 -8.80 14.80
CA VAL A 623 26.34 -8.70 16.25
C VAL A 623 27.68 -9.23 16.78
N LEU A 624 28.20 -8.63 17.84
CA LEU A 624 29.39 -9.09 18.56
C LEU A 624 28.99 -9.72 19.88
N GLN A 625 29.37 -10.99 20.09
CA GLN A 625 29.16 -11.64 21.38
C GLN A 625 30.09 -11.05 22.46
N LYS A 626 29.51 -10.62 23.58
CA LYS A 626 30.20 -10.15 24.77
C LYS A 626 29.79 -10.97 26.00
N VAL A 627 30.64 -10.96 27.03
CA VAL A 627 30.41 -11.66 28.30
C VAL A 627 30.74 -10.73 29.46
N GLY A 628 29.80 -10.59 30.39
CA GLY A 628 30.00 -9.71 31.53
C GLY A 628 29.69 -8.24 31.23
N PRO A 629 29.76 -7.38 32.27
CA PRO A 629 29.64 -5.95 32.11
C PRO A 629 30.82 -5.40 31.30
N ASP A 630 30.54 -4.50 30.36
CA ASP A 630 31.55 -3.72 29.65
C ASP A 630 31.74 -2.37 30.38
N PHE A 631 33.00 -1.98 30.59
CA PHE A 631 33.35 -0.76 31.31
C PHE A 631 34.11 0.15 30.37
N GLU A 632 33.58 1.34 30.09
CA GLU A 632 34.37 2.38 29.46
C GLU A 632 35.42 2.90 30.45
N GLN A 633 36.70 2.81 30.07
CA GLN A 633 37.75 3.55 30.78
C GLN A 633 37.68 5.02 30.39
N VAL A 634 37.05 5.84 31.22
CA VAL A 634 37.26 7.29 31.15
C VAL A 634 38.68 7.58 31.60
N LEU A 635 39.59 7.76 30.65
CA LEU A 635 40.95 8.24 30.92
C LEU A 635 40.92 9.74 31.26
N ASP A 636 40.38 10.10 32.42
CA ASP A 636 40.67 11.41 33.01
C ASP A 636 41.99 11.33 33.79
N VAL A 637 43.05 11.87 33.19
CA VAL A 637 44.41 11.91 33.75
C VAL A 637 44.52 12.82 34.99
N SER A 638 43.45 13.54 35.36
CA SER A 638 43.43 14.48 36.47
C SER A 638 42.61 14.03 37.69
N ASN A 639 41.76 13.00 37.54
CA ASN A 639 40.98 12.44 38.66
C ASN A 639 40.60 10.97 38.37
N PRO A 640 41.07 9.98 39.13
CA PRO A 640 40.64 8.60 38.96
C PRO A 640 39.22 8.44 39.53
N THR A 641 38.20 8.76 38.74
CA THR A 641 36.83 8.33 39.03
C THR A 641 36.72 6.80 38.84
N PRO A 642 35.88 6.10 39.63
CA PRO A 642 35.58 4.69 39.38
C PRO A 642 35.04 4.51 37.97
N SER A 643 35.44 3.43 37.30
CA SER A 643 34.86 3.00 36.02
C SER A 643 33.34 2.89 36.16
N THR A 644 32.60 3.79 35.51
CA THR A 644 31.15 3.69 35.36
C THR A 644 30.85 2.66 34.26
N PRO A 645 29.95 1.69 34.50
CA PRO A 645 29.45 0.83 33.43
C PRO A 645 28.79 1.72 32.35
N VAL A 646 28.87 1.30 31.09
CA VAL A 646 28.28 2.04 29.95
C VAL A 646 26.75 2.14 30.05
N ASN A 647 26.11 1.29 30.87
CA ASN A 647 24.69 1.30 31.16
C ASN A 647 24.45 1.58 32.65
N VAL A 648 23.52 2.47 33.00
CA VAL A 648 23.10 2.69 34.39
C VAL A 648 21.83 1.85 34.63
N PRO A 649 21.81 0.96 35.63
CA PRO A 649 20.67 0.07 35.83
C PRO A 649 19.44 0.81 36.39
N ILE A 650 18.28 0.60 35.77
CA ILE A 650 17.01 0.61 36.53
C ILE A 650 17.01 -0.68 37.38
N PRO A 651 16.69 -0.60 38.67
CA PRO A 651 16.43 -1.78 39.49
C PRO A 651 15.02 -2.27 39.19
N SER A 652 14.88 -3.39 38.48
CA SER A 652 13.61 -4.12 38.48
C SER A 652 13.77 -5.53 38.99
N ILE A 653 12.64 -6.02 39.49
CA ILE A 653 12.43 -7.36 40.04
C ILE A 653 12.00 -8.33 38.91
N ALA A 654 11.97 -7.89 37.65
CA ALA A 654 11.44 -8.65 36.52
C ALA A 654 12.49 -9.07 35.49
N THR A 655 12.28 -10.26 34.92
CA THR A 655 13.23 -11.04 34.12
C THR A 655 13.39 -10.59 32.64
N LEU A 656 12.60 -9.63 32.14
CA LEU A 656 12.49 -9.24 30.71
C LEU A 656 13.07 -7.84 30.38
N GLU A 657 13.82 -7.21 31.29
CA GLU A 657 14.27 -5.81 31.13
C GLU A 657 15.73 -5.64 30.66
N ARG A 658 16.16 -6.30 29.59
CA ARG A 658 17.56 -6.07 29.14
C ARG A 658 17.78 -4.81 28.33
N GLY A 659 16.73 -4.07 27.95
CA GLY A 659 16.82 -2.84 27.16
C GLY A 659 17.88 -1.86 27.70
N ASN A 660 18.06 -1.77 29.03
CA ASN A 660 19.02 -0.89 29.70
C ASN A 660 19.76 -1.54 30.91
N ALA A 661 19.70 -2.87 31.08
CA ALA A 661 20.33 -3.52 32.22
C ALA A 661 21.84 -3.72 32.02
N VAL A 662 22.63 -3.52 33.08
CA VAL A 662 24.06 -3.90 33.09
C VAL A 662 24.18 -5.42 33.06
N PRO A 663 24.88 -6.01 32.07
CA PRO A 663 25.08 -7.45 32.03
C PRO A 663 25.78 -7.98 33.29
N LYS A 664 25.32 -9.10 33.83
CA LYS A 664 25.94 -9.76 35.00
C LYS A 664 27.31 -10.33 34.63
N THR A 665 28.19 -10.56 35.61
CA THR A 665 29.60 -10.97 35.45
C THR A 665 29.89 -12.17 34.54
N ASN A 666 28.90 -13.00 34.19
CA ASN A 666 29.05 -14.12 33.23
C ASN A 666 27.93 -14.18 32.20
N GLU A 667 27.14 -13.11 32.08
CA GLU A 667 26.00 -13.04 31.18
C GLU A 667 26.49 -12.80 29.75
N VAL A 668 26.02 -13.63 28.82
CA VAL A 668 26.27 -13.46 27.39
C VAL A 668 25.27 -12.47 26.82
N TRP A 669 25.75 -11.48 26.10
CA TRP A 669 24.93 -10.51 25.40
C TRP A 669 25.59 -10.14 24.08
N TYR A 670 24.85 -9.44 23.23
CA TYR A 670 25.25 -9.19 21.85
C TYR A 670 25.15 -7.69 21.55
N GLU A 671 26.28 -7.10 21.16
CA GLU A 671 26.37 -5.70 20.73
C GLU A 671 26.03 -5.61 19.23
N ASN A 672 25.18 -4.66 18.85
CA ASN A 672 24.87 -4.41 17.44
C ASN A 672 26.09 -3.80 16.73
N LEU A 673 26.55 -4.45 15.65
CA LEU A 673 27.55 -3.91 14.74
C LEU A 673 26.86 -3.31 13.52
N LYS A 674 27.43 -2.22 13.00
CA LYS A 674 26.90 -1.55 11.80
C LYS A 674 27.84 -1.77 10.62
N GLY A 675 27.29 -2.27 9.52
CA GLY A 675 27.98 -2.35 8.25
C GLY A 675 28.99 -3.50 8.05
N VAL A 676 29.13 -4.38 9.02
CA VAL A 676 30.14 -5.45 9.03
C VAL A 676 29.71 -6.63 8.15
N GLY A 677 28.42 -6.95 8.15
CA GLY A 677 27.81 -7.97 7.29
C GLY A 677 27.89 -7.61 5.81
N ASP A 678 27.50 -6.39 5.44
CA ASP A 678 27.57 -5.85 4.05
C ASP A 678 28.99 -5.76 3.51
N GLN A 679 29.94 -5.54 4.42
CA GLN A 679 31.36 -5.58 4.13
C GLN A 679 31.89 -7.01 3.93
N GLN A 680 31.15 -8.03 4.37
CA GLN A 680 31.64 -9.42 4.51
C GLN A 680 33.00 -9.46 5.23
N GLY A 681 33.20 -8.58 6.21
CA GLY A 681 34.46 -8.41 6.94
C GLY A 681 35.52 -7.50 6.27
N ASP A 682 35.34 -7.01 5.05
CA ASP A 682 36.21 -5.99 4.45
C ASP A 682 35.87 -4.58 4.96
N LYS A 683 36.55 -4.18 6.03
CA LYS A 683 36.38 -2.88 6.71
C LYS A 683 36.62 -1.65 5.82
N ASN A 684 37.12 -1.81 4.59
CA ASN A 684 37.33 -0.71 3.64
C ASN A 684 36.12 -0.46 2.73
N LYS A 685 35.20 -1.42 2.59
CA LYS A 685 33.98 -1.24 1.79
C LYS A 685 33.00 -0.37 2.59
N PRO A 686 32.33 0.64 2.01
CA PRO A 686 31.37 1.44 2.77
C PRO A 686 30.16 0.57 3.16
N PRO A 687 29.63 0.72 4.39
CA PRO A 687 28.43 0.01 4.82
C PRO A 687 27.18 0.60 4.13
N GLN A 688 26.20 -0.24 3.82
CA GLN A 688 25.01 0.15 3.05
C GLN A 688 23.73 -0.44 3.68
N GLY A 689 22.57 -0.08 3.14
CA GLY A 689 21.26 -0.40 3.70
C GLY A 689 20.46 0.82 4.11
N ASP A 690 19.48 0.61 5.00
CA ASP A 690 18.47 1.59 5.42
C ASP A 690 18.43 1.85 6.95
N GLU A 691 19.55 1.64 7.65
CA GLU A 691 19.72 1.56 9.12
C GLU A 691 19.26 0.23 9.76
N THR A 692 18.30 -0.48 9.18
CA THR A 692 17.71 -1.71 9.75
C THR A 692 18.05 -2.95 8.93
N VAL A 693 17.80 -2.89 7.63
CA VAL A 693 18.03 -3.98 6.69
C VAL A 693 19.28 -3.67 5.86
N PRO A 694 20.30 -4.54 5.88
CA PRO A 694 21.49 -4.36 5.07
C PRO A 694 21.21 -4.56 3.58
N LEU A 695 22.05 -3.96 2.75
CA LEU A 695 21.91 -4.06 1.30
C LEU A 695 21.94 -5.52 0.83
N LEU A 696 22.83 -6.35 1.38
CA LEU A 696 22.92 -7.77 1.00
C LEU A 696 21.63 -8.57 1.26
N SER A 697 20.74 -8.06 2.13
CA SER A 697 19.48 -8.72 2.48
C SER A 697 18.30 -8.13 1.73
N ALA A 698 18.29 -6.80 1.54
CA ALA A 698 17.26 -6.13 0.76
C ALA A 698 17.40 -6.40 -0.75
N PHE A 699 18.63 -6.34 -1.28
CA PHE A 699 18.92 -6.56 -2.69
C PHE A 699 20.34 -7.11 -2.94
N ASP A 700 20.42 -8.41 -3.26
CA ASP A 700 21.62 -9.08 -3.75
C ASP A 700 21.41 -9.55 -5.20
N PRO A 701 22.18 -9.07 -6.19
CA PRO A 701 22.06 -9.53 -7.58
C PRO A 701 22.25 -11.05 -7.75
N SER A 702 23.02 -11.70 -6.88
CA SER A 702 23.19 -13.16 -6.89
C SER A 702 21.96 -13.90 -6.37
N PHE A 703 21.17 -13.26 -5.51
CA PHE A 703 19.88 -13.76 -5.05
C PHE A 703 18.82 -13.61 -6.14
N PHE A 704 18.64 -12.41 -6.69
CA PHE A 704 17.55 -12.15 -7.64
C PHE A 704 17.80 -12.70 -9.06
N GLY A 705 19.06 -12.88 -9.43
CA GLY A 705 19.44 -13.30 -10.77
C GLY A 705 19.08 -12.25 -11.83
N GLN A 706 19.02 -12.66 -13.09
CA GLN A 706 18.62 -11.80 -14.21
C GLN A 706 17.21 -12.15 -14.67
N ARG A 707 16.21 -11.53 -14.05
CA ARG A 707 14.78 -11.66 -14.42
C ARG A 707 14.26 -10.32 -14.94
N SER A 708 13.56 -10.33 -16.07
CA SER A 708 13.06 -9.11 -16.70
C SER A 708 11.90 -8.44 -15.95
N ASN A 709 11.18 -9.21 -15.12
CA ASN A 709 10.07 -8.72 -14.31
C ASN A 709 10.51 -8.23 -12.91
N ILE A 710 11.81 -8.29 -12.58
CA ILE A 710 12.36 -7.73 -11.34
C ILE A 710 12.96 -6.36 -11.63
N VAL A 711 12.45 -5.34 -10.94
CA VAL A 711 12.86 -3.94 -11.07
C VAL A 711 13.45 -3.47 -9.74
N PRO A 712 14.78 -3.44 -9.62
CA PRO A 712 15.43 -2.86 -8.45
C PRO A 712 15.30 -1.32 -8.45
N LYS A 713 15.00 -0.74 -7.29
CA LYS A 713 14.94 0.69 -7.04
C LYS A 713 15.79 1.03 -5.81
N GLU A 714 16.98 1.55 -6.08
CA GLU A 714 17.88 2.07 -5.06
C GLU A 714 17.43 3.45 -4.57
N LEU A 715 17.49 3.65 -3.25
CA LEU A 715 17.20 4.93 -2.59
C LEU A 715 18.36 5.33 -1.69
N ALA A 716 19.08 6.38 -2.08
CA ALA A 716 20.17 6.90 -1.27
C ALA A 716 19.64 7.64 -0.03
N ASN A 717 20.10 7.26 1.16
CA ASN A 717 19.85 7.94 2.43
C ASN A 717 18.38 7.95 2.93
N VAL A 718 17.58 6.95 2.54
CA VAL A 718 16.23 6.77 3.10
C VAL A 718 16.29 5.76 4.24
N LYS A 719 15.81 6.15 5.42
CA LYS A 719 15.70 5.26 6.59
C LYS A 719 14.61 4.23 6.38
N HIS A 720 14.76 3.06 7.01
CA HIS A 720 13.81 1.95 6.94
C HIS A 720 12.36 2.39 7.16
N ASN A 721 12.08 2.98 8.33
CA ASN A 721 10.73 3.42 8.72
C ASN A 721 10.20 4.60 7.89
N ASN A 722 11.07 5.31 7.15
CA ASN A 722 10.65 6.44 6.33
C ASN A 722 10.14 6.01 4.95
N GLN A 723 10.44 4.79 4.51
CA GLN A 723 10.09 4.36 3.14
C GLN A 723 8.59 4.52 2.81
N PRO A 724 7.63 4.18 3.69
CA PRO A 724 6.22 4.34 3.37
C PRO A 724 5.79 5.81 3.13
N PHE A 725 6.42 6.78 3.80
CA PHE A 725 6.05 8.20 3.71
C PHE A 725 7.07 9.07 2.97
N ASP A 726 8.17 8.50 2.46
CA ASP A 726 9.16 9.20 1.66
C ASP A 726 8.60 9.60 0.28
N LEU A 727 8.88 10.83 -0.12
CA LEU A 727 8.34 11.42 -1.34
C LEU A 727 8.78 10.68 -2.61
N GLU A 728 10.05 10.28 -2.71
CA GLU A 728 10.59 9.61 -3.89
C GLU A 728 10.12 8.15 -3.96
N VAL A 729 9.94 7.52 -2.80
CA VAL A 729 9.30 6.19 -2.72
C VAL A 729 7.85 6.24 -3.18
N GLN A 730 7.08 7.19 -2.69
CA GLN A 730 5.68 7.33 -3.09
C GLN A 730 5.54 7.68 -4.58
N LYS A 731 6.41 8.54 -5.14
CA LYS A 731 6.47 8.79 -6.59
C LYS A 731 6.70 7.50 -7.36
N PHE A 732 7.66 6.67 -6.92
CA PHE A 732 7.94 5.39 -7.55
C PHE A 732 6.76 4.41 -7.44
N ILE A 733 6.11 4.34 -6.28
CA ILE A 733 4.89 3.53 -6.08
C ILE A 733 3.81 3.97 -7.07
N LEU A 734 3.52 5.28 -7.15
CA LEU A 734 2.52 5.81 -8.07
C LEU A 734 2.87 5.49 -9.53
N GLU A 735 4.14 5.68 -9.93
CA GLU A 735 4.63 5.33 -11.27
C GLU A 735 4.41 3.85 -11.57
N THR A 736 4.86 2.97 -10.67
CA THR A 736 4.72 1.52 -10.82
C THR A 736 3.26 1.12 -10.89
N LEU A 737 2.36 1.75 -10.15
CA LEU A 737 0.91 1.51 -10.20
C LEU A 737 0.21 2.15 -11.41
N ASN A 738 0.95 2.86 -12.28
CA ASN A 738 0.42 3.65 -13.40
C ASN A 738 -0.56 4.74 -12.95
N LEU A 739 -0.30 5.35 -11.80
CA LEU A 739 -1.08 6.45 -11.23
C LEU A 739 -0.37 7.79 -11.49
N THR A 740 -1.15 8.86 -11.58
CA THR A 740 -0.59 10.21 -11.67
C THR A 740 -1.22 11.05 -10.58
N LEU A 741 -0.35 11.59 -9.74
CA LEU A 741 -0.72 12.56 -8.72
C LEU A 741 0.31 13.70 -8.80
N PRO A 742 -0.14 14.96 -8.94
CA PRO A 742 0.74 16.12 -8.80
C PRO A 742 1.56 16.01 -7.51
N GLU A 743 2.84 16.32 -7.58
CA GLU A 743 3.78 16.17 -6.45
C GLU A 743 3.30 16.89 -5.18
N ASN A 744 2.66 18.05 -5.32
CA ASN A 744 2.10 18.82 -4.21
C ASN A 744 0.85 18.18 -3.56
N LEU A 745 0.33 17.10 -4.13
CA LEU A 745 -0.77 16.31 -3.56
C LEU A 745 -0.27 14.99 -2.94
N ILE A 746 0.99 14.62 -3.11
CA ILE A 746 1.58 13.48 -2.39
C ILE A 746 1.69 13.87 -0.91
N SER A 747 1.11 13.04 -0.03
CA SER A 747 1.14 13.27 1.42
C SER A 747 2.49 12.82 1.99
N THR A 748 3.11 13.66 2.81
CA THR A 748 4.41 13.38 3.48
C THR A 748 4.48 13.99 4.88
N SER A 749 3.33 14.19 5.53
CA SER A 749 3.21 14.94 6.78
C SER A 749 2.13 14.46 7.74
N LEU A 750 1.50 13.30 7.47
CA LEU A 750 0.50 12.70 8.38
C LEU A 750 1.15 11.78 9.41
N HIS A 751 2.30 11.19 9.07
CA HIS A 751 3.12 10.46 10.05
C HIS A 751 3.51 11.38 11.21
N GLN A 752 3.59 10.81 12.41
CA GLN A 752 4.14 11.50 13.57
C GLN A 752 5.65 11.32 13.57
N GLY A 753 6.38 12.43 13.72
CA GLY A 753 7.84 12.44 13.66
C GLY A 753 8.45 11.58 14.77
N VAL A 754 8.88 10.36 14.43
CA VAL A 754 9.76 9.53 15.27
C VAL A 754 11.24 9.97 15.12
N GLY A 755 11.45 11.15 14.50
CA GLY A 755 12.67 11.60 13.81
C GLY A 755 13.94 11.77 14.65
N GLY A 756 13.92 11.46 15.95
CA GLY A 756 15.08 11.49 16.84
C GLY A 756 15.49 10.13 17.42
N LEU A 757 14.70 9.06 17.25
CA LEU A 757 14.80 7.84 18.07
C LEU A 757 15.70 6.73 17.48
N GLY A 758 16.71 7.10 16.68
CA GLY A 758 17.65 6.15 16.03
C GLY A 758 18.46 5.28 16.99
N SER A 759 18.42 5.60 18.27
CA SER A 759 18.78 4.77 19.43
C SER A 759 18.07 5.41 20.62
N PHE A 760 17.61 4.63 21.60
CA PHE A 760 17.53 5.11 22.99
C PHE A 760 18.94 5.19 23.58
N GLY A 761 19.87 5.72 22.80
CA GLY A 761 21.13 6.25 23.24
C GLY A 761 20.95 7.74 23.12
N LEU A 762 21.14 8.43 24.24
CA LEU A 762 21.25 9.89 24.38
C LEU A 762 21.46 10.55 23.02
N ALA A 763 20.52 11.40 22.59
CA ALA A 763 20.85 12.38 21.55
C ALA A 763 22.19 13.02 21.95
N ALA A 764 23.06 13.29 20.98
CA ALA A 764 24.37 13.88 21.25
C ALA A 764 24.29 15.25 21.97
N ASP A 765 23.08 15.80 22.12
CA ASP A 765 22.76 17.01 22.88
C ASP A 765 21.95 16.78 24.17
N GLY A 766 21.64 15.53 24.55
CA GLY A 766 20.88 15.17 25.76
C GLY A 766 19.36 15.33 25.66
N SER A 767 18.81 15.71 24.51
CA SER A 767 17.41 16.20 24.43
C SER A 767 16.33 15.18 24.06
N SER A 768 16.63 13.88 23.92
CA SER A 768 15.61 12.86 23.60
C SER A 768 14.99 12.28 24.87
N PHE A 769 13.75 12.64 25.14
CA PHE A 769 12.91 12.10 26.22
C PHE A 769 11.77 11.32 25.57
N GLY A 770 11.57 10.08 26.02
CA GLY A 770 10.45 9.25 25.62
C GLY A 770 10.10 8.30 26.76
N GLY A 771 8.86 7.82 26.80
CA GLY A 771 8.43 6.94 27.87
C GLY A 771 7.28 6.03 27.48
N THR A 772 7.13 4.98 28.30
CA THR A 772 6.10 3.96 28.16
C THR A 772 5.36 3.80 29.48
N LEU A 773 4.04 3.64 29.40
CA LEU A 773 3.16 3.36 30.53
C LEU A 773 2.38 2.07 30.23
N ILE A 774 2.35 1.12 31.16
CA ILE A 774 1.51 -0.08 31.11
C ILE A 774 0.56 -0.02 32.31
N LEU A 775 -0.74 -0.27 32.08
CA LEU A 775 -1.76 -0.48 33.11
C LEU A 775 -2.40 -1.87 32.87
N ASP A 776 -2.60 -2.67 33.92
CA ASP A 776 -3.13 -4.05 33.79
C ASP A 776 -3.73 -4.63 35.10
N PRO A 777 -5.05 -4.87 35.17
CA PRO A 777 -6.08 -3.88 34.89
C PRO A 777 -6.12 -2.84 36.02
N VAL A 778 -5.94 -1.57 35.67
CA VAL A 778 -6.18 -0.46 36.60
C VAL A 778 -6.45 0.81 35.81
N GLU A 779 -7.33 1.68 36.30
CA GLU A 779 -7.46 3.01 35.70
C GLU A 779 -6.32 3.89 36.19
N GLY A 780 -5.78 4.72 35.32
CA GLY A 780 -4.71 5.60 35.76
C GLY A 780 -4.13 6.51 34.69
N PHE A 781 -3.33 7.46 35.15
CA PHE A 781 -2.64 8.44 34.34
C PHE A 781 -1.21 8.63 34.85
N ILE A 782 -0.25 8.66 33.94
CA ILE A 782 1.00 9.39 34.20
C ILE A 782 0.73 10.88 34.00
N VAL A 783 1.18 11.70 34.93
CA VAL A 783 1.00 13.15 34.97
C VAL A 783 2.36 13.80 35.01
N ASP A 784 2.62 14.73 34.09
CA ASP A 784 3.89 15.46 34.06
C ASP A 784 3.89 16.72 34.93
N GLY A 785 5.03 17.42 34.99
CA GLY A 785 5.23 18.63 35.80
C GLY A 785 4.36 19.82 35.37
N GLN A 786 3.74 19.75 34.19
CA GLN A 786 2.78 20.74 33.70
C GLN A 786 1.32 20.33 33.98
N GLY A 787 1.09 19.16 34.58
CA GLY A 787 -0.22 18.61 34.88
C GLY A 787 -0.90 17.95 33.68
N ARG A 788 -0.17 17.69 32.59
CA ARG A 788 -0.69 16.99 31.41
C ARG A 788 -0.69 15.49 31.68
N ARG A 789 -1.74 14.80 31.22
CA ARG A 789 -1.98 13.39 31.50
C ARG A 789 -1.84 12.50 30.27
N LEU A 790 -1.32 11.30 30.47
CA LEU A 790 -1.42 10.17 29.53
C LEU A 790 -1.95 8.95 30.27
N GLY A 791 -3.00 8.31 29.77
CA GLY A 791 -3.59 7.14 30.41
C GLY A 791 -5.07 6.94 30.07
N TYR A 792 -5.78 6.19 30.91
CA TYR A 792 -7.19 5.87 30.73
C TYR A 792 -7.96 5.83 32.05
N SER A 793 -9.21 6.26 32.01
CA SER A 793 -10.23 5.90 32.99
C SER A 793 -11.58 5.75 32.31
N SER A 794 -12.50 4.95 32.85
CA SER A 794 -13.87 4.83 32.33
C SER A 794 -14.62 6.19 32.32
N ALA A 795 -14.25 7.11 33.20
CA ALA A 795 -14.86 8.43 33.29
C ALA A 795 -14.44 9.38 32.15
N THR A 796 -13.21 9.23 31.64
CA THR A 796 -12.64 10.14 30.62
C THR A 796 -12.41 9.48 29.27
N GLY A 797 -12.42 8.14 29.21
CA GLY A 797 -11.77 7.40 28.14
C GLY A 797 -10.26 7.59 28.17
N ALA A 798 -9.62 7.30 27.04
CA ALA A 798 -8.21 7.57 26.81
C ALA A 798 -7.91 9.09 26.84
N VAL A 799 -6.83 9.47 27.52
CA VAL A 799 -6.35 10.86 27.62
C VAL A 799 -4.91 10.91 27.12
N THR A 800 -4.63 11.83 26.20
CA THR A 800 -3.33 12.04 25.54
C THR A 800 -2.95 13.52 25.56
N GLU A 801 -2.97 14.15 26.73
CA GLU A 801 -2.63 15.59 26.91
C GLU A 801 -1.13 15.84 26.82
N ILE A 802 -0.31 14.82 27.04
CA ILE A 802 1.13 14.86 26.82
C ILE A 802 1.39 14.98 25.30
N PRO A 803 2.24 15.91 24.82
CA PRO A 803 2.52 16.05 23.39
C PRO A 803 3.09 14.76 22.76
N ASN A 804 2.64 14.47 21.53
CA ASN A 804 3.01 13.27 20.78
C ASN A 804 2.87 11.99 21.63
N SER A 805 1.80 11.94 22.41
CA SER A 805 1.43 10.76 23.17
C SER A 805 0.27 10.01 22.54
N THR A 806 0.33 8.69 22.63
CA THR A 806 -0.71 7.78 22.16
C THR A 806 -1.04 6.82 23.30
N TRP A 807 -2.33 6.51 23.45
CA TRP A 807 -2.83 5.48 24.37
C TRP A 807 -3.58 4.41 23.58
N ILE A 808 -3.29 3.15 23.86
CA ILE A 808 -3.90 2.00 23.21
C ILE A 808 -4.48 1.08 24.28
N GLY A 809 -5.75 0.72 24.16
CA GLY A 809 -6.47 -0.10 25.14
C GLY A 809 -7.27 0.72 26.17
N GLU A 810 -7.76 0.03 27.20
CA GLU A 810 -8.55 0.61 28.28
C GLU A 810 -7.77 0.61 29.60
N ALA A 811 -8.32 0.01 30.66
CA ALA A 811 -7.61 -0.20 31.93
C ALA A 811 -6.46 -1.22 31.81
N ASP A 812 -6.45 -2.02 30.74
CA ASP A 812 -5.40 -2.94 30.30
C ASP A 812 -4.62 -2.36 29.11
N GLY A 813 -4.19 -1.10 29.22
CA GLY A 813 -3.66 -0.34 28.09
C GLY A 813 -2.16 -0.05 28.17
N ILE A 814 -1.61 0.38 27.03
CA ILE A 814 -0.24 0.85 26.91
C ILE A 814 -0.22 2.26 26.32
N GLY A 815 0.53 3.14 26.97
CA GLY A 815 0.77 4.52 26.56
C GLY A 815 2.21 4.75 26.11
N PHE A 816 2.37 5.62 25.12
CA PHE A 816 3.66 6.05 24.58
C PHE A 816 3.72 7.56 24.48
N PHE A 817 4.91 8.13 24.61
CA PHE A 817 5.19 9.50 24.22
C PHE A 817 6.66 9.63 23.81
N THR A 818 6.93 10.52 22.87
CA THR A 818 8.22 10.60 22.15
C THR A 818 8.90 11.96 22.24
N GLU A 819 8.30 12.93 22.92
CA GLU A 819 8.87 14.25 23.14
C GLU A 819 9.30 14.50 24.59
N PRO A 820 10.27 15.42 24.80
CA PRO A 820 10.59 15.97 26.10
C PRO A 820 9.40 16.53 26.86
N ILE A 821 9.26 15.98 28.07
CA ILE A 821 8.26 16.38 29.05
C ILE A 821 8.98 16.76 30.34
N GLU A 822 8.52 17.83 30.97
CA GLU A 822 9.10 18.33 32.21
C GLU A 822 8.61 17.48 33.38
N GLY A 823 9.52 16.99 34.23
CA GLY A 823 9.17 16.40 35.52
C GLY A 823 8.77 17.45 36.56
N PRO A 824 8.33 17.06 37.77
CA PRO A 824 8.22 15.68 38.25
C PRO A 824 7.10 14.90 37.57
N PHE A 825 7.19 13.57 37.61
CA PHE A 825 6.16 12.68 37.08
C PHE A 825 5.44 11.97 38.21
N GLU A 826 4.11 11.96 38.17
CA GLU A 826 3.25 11.25 39.11
C GLU A 826 2.45 10.19 38.35
N LEU A 827 2.37 8.98 38.91
CA LEU A 827 1.45 7.95 38.47
C LEU A 827 0.24 7.95 39.40
N GLN A 828 -0.92 8.31 38.84
CA GLN A 828 -2.20 8.38 39.56
C GLN A 828 -3.07 7.21 39.14
N LEU A 829 -3.42 6.33 40.07
CA LEU A 829 -4.16 5.09 39.84
C LEU A 829 -5.51 5.10 40.58
N THR A 830 -6.49 4.43 39.99
CA THR A 830 -7.80 4.15 40.58
C THR A 830 -8.11 2.67 40.43
N GLY A 831 -8.32 1.99 41.56
CA GLY A 831 -8.52 0.54 41.63
C GLY A 831 -9.84 0.09 41.04
N LEU A 832 -9.82 -1.11 40.44
CA LEU A 832 -10.99 -1.79 39.90
C LEU A 832 -11.55 -2.89 40.84
N GLY A 833 -10.92 -3.11 42.00
CA GLY A 833 -11.32 -4.14 42.95
C GLY A 833 -10.69 -5.50 42.67
N GLU A 834 -9.53 -5.51 42.03
CA GLU A 834 -8.77 -6.70 41.67
C GLU A 834 -7.25 -6.47 41.80
N ASN A 835 -6.47 -7.47 41.44
CA ASN A 835 -5.02 -7.31 41.41
C ASN A 835 -4.63 -6.49 40.17
N TYR A 836 -3.75 -5.51 40.37
CA TYR A 836 -3.20 -4.68 39.32
C TYR A 836 -1.69 -4.86 39.17
N TYR A 837 -1.20 -4.47 38.02
CA TYR A 837 0.18 -4.25 37.66
C TYR A 837 0.28 -2.95 36.87
N VAL A 838 1.32 -2.16 37.15
CA VAL A 838 1.67 -0.97 36.38
C VAL A 838 3.17 -0.90 36.17
N SER A 839 3.57 -0.36 35.03
CA SER A 839 4.97 -0.06 34.72
C SER A 839 5.05 1.29 34.04
N VAL A 840 5.95 2.14 34.54
CA VAL A 840 6.37 3.35 33.85
C VAL A 840 7.86 3.24 33.61
N GLN A 841 8.28 3.47 32.36
CA GLN A 841 9.69 3.68 32.05
C GLN A 841 9.84 4.97 31.27
N LEU A 842 10.85 5.72 31.67
CA LEU A 842 11.22 7.02 31.16
C LEU A 842 12.69 6.99 30.78
N GLU A 843 13.02 7.74 29.76
CA GLU A 843 14.41 8.01 29.39
C GLU A 843 14.69 9.48 29.65
N THR A 844 15.71 9.75 30.45
CA THR A 844 16.04 11.09 30.97
C THR A 844 17.48 11.45 30.66
N GLU A 845 17.81 12.75 30.77
CA GLU A 845 19.20 13.23 30.69
C GLU A 845 20.16 12.51 31.66
N ASP A 846 19.65 12.12 32.84
CA ASP A 846 20.43 11.45 33.88
C ASP A 846 20.40 9.92 33.77
N GLY A 847 19.83 9.40 32.68
CA GLY A 847 19.68 7.98 32.38
C GLY A 847 18.23 7.47 32.49
N PRO A 848 18.04 6.15 32.37
CA PRO A 848 16.72 5.55 32.39
C PRO A 848 16.11 5.63 33.80
N ALA A 849 14.82 5.92 33.88
CA ALA A 849 14.04 6.11 35.09
C ALA A 849 12.71 5.33 35.00
N GLY A 850 12.07 5.04 36.13
CA GLY A 850 10.83 4.30 36.09
C GLY A 850 10.35 3.79 37.44
N ILE A 851 9.15 3.22 37.42
CA ILE A 851 8.54 2.55 38.56
C ILE A 851 7.71 1.37 38.08
N GLU A 852 7.71 0.30 38.87
CA GLU A 852 6.74 -0.78 38.76
C GLU A 852 6.00 -0.89 40.08
N ALA A 853 4.70 -1.18 40.01
CA ALA A 853 3.89 -1.49 41.18
C ALA A 853 2.87 -2.56 40.84
N GLU A 854 2.64 -3.46 41.79
CA GLU A 854 1.64 -4.50 41.70
C GLU A 854 0.98 -4.72 43.06
N GLY A 855 -0.23 -5.25 43.07
CA GLY A 855 -0.96 -5.57 44.30
C GLY A 855 -2.46 -5.58 44.09
N PHE A 856 -3.23 -5.65 45.18
CA PHE A 856 -4.68 -5.49 45.12
C PHE A 856 -5.06 -4.03 45.39
N LEU A 857 -5.88 -3.42 44.54
CA LEU A 857 -6.40 -2.06 44.75
C LEU A 857 -7.93 -2.09 44.73
N ALA A 858 -8.56 -1.71 45.84
CA ALA A 858 -10.02 -1.83 45.97
C ALA A 858 -10.75 -0.93 44.95
N ALA A 859 -11.98 -1.29 44.58
CA ALA A 859 -12.75 -0.52 43.61
C ALA A 859 -12.93 0.94 44.07
N GLY A 860 -12.43 1.89 43.27
CA GLY A 860 -12.44 3.33 43.56
C GLY A 860 -11.38 3.81 44.55
N GLU A 861 -10.52 2.92 45.07
CA GLU A 861 -9.36 3.30 45.88
C GLU A 861 -8.33 4.02 45.00
N GLN A 862 -7.81 5.15 45.47
CA GLN A 862 -6.82 5.94 44.74
C GLN A 862 -5.43 5.73 45.30
N LEU A 863 -4.45 5.59 44.41
CA LEU A 863 -3.04 5.49 44.74
C LEU A 863 -2.24 6.46 43.87
N THR A 864 -1.36 7.24 44.48
CA THR A 864 -0.44 8.13 43.77
C THR A 864 0.99 7.71 44.08
N LEU A 865 1.79 7.52 43.04
CA LEU A 865 3.19 7.11 43.14
C LEU A 865 4.06 8.13 42.42
N ASP A 866 5.14 8.56 43.06
CA ASP A 866 6.15 9.39 42.39
C ASP A 866 6.97 8.49 41.46
N VAL A 867 7.16 8.91 40.20
CA VAL A 867 8.07 8.22 39.29
C VAL A 867 9.48 8.79 39.49
N PRO A 868 10.44 8.02 40.03
CA PRO A 868 11.75 8.53 40.38
C PRO A 868 12.58 8.79 39.13
N VAL A 869 12.94 10.05 38.89
CA VAL A 869 13.82 10.50 37.80
C VAL A 869 15.30 10.64 38.21
N ASN A 870 15.62 10.43 39.49
CA ASN A 870 16.99 10.45 40.02
C ASN A 870 17.30 9.12 40.69
N ASN A 871 18.31 8.40 40.21
CA ASN A 871 18.80 7.08 40.64
C ASN A 871 18.75 6.82 42.17
N SER A 872 17.59 6.44 42.70
CA SER A 872 17.43 5.85 44.02
C SER A 872 16.39 4.72 43.96
N PRO A 873 16.83 3.45 44.00
CA PRO A 873 15.97 2.29 43.94
C PRO A 873 15.13 2.14 45.22
N ILE A 874 13.86 1.76 45.06
CA ILE A 874 12.99 1.13 46.06
C ILE A 874 12.31 2.10 47.04
N ILE A 875 11.01 2.34 46.82
CA ILE A 875 10.07 2.62 47.90
C ILE A 875 9.55 1.27 48.41
N ASP A 876 9.99 0.89 49.61
CA ASP A 876 9.42 -0.21 50.37
C ASP A 876 8.01 0.17 50.83
N LEU A 877 6.98 -0.33 50.15
CA LEU A 877 5.57 -0.15 50.53
C LEU A 877 5.20 -0.87 51.85
N ASN A 878 6.14 -1.57 52.51
CA ASN A 878 5.94 -2.17 53.83
C ASN A 878 6.45 -1.32 55.01
N ARG A 879 6.60 0.01 54.87
CA ARG A 879 6.83 0.89 56.05
C ARG A 879 5.53 1.42 56.67
N HIS A 880 4.96 0.55 57.51
CA HIS A 880 4.13 0.84 58.69
C HIS A 880 2.98 1.86 58.56
N CYS A 881 1.76 1.33 58.49
CA CYS A 881 0.80 1.35 59.62
C CYS A 881 0.00 0.04 59.64
#